data_AF-A0A9D2T9F9-F1
#
_entry.id   AF-A0A9D2T9F9-F1
#
_cell.length_a   1.000
_cell.length_b   1.000
_cell.length_c   1.000
_cell.angle_alpha   90.00
_cell.angle_beta   90.00
_cell.angle_gamma   90.00
#
_symmetry.space_group_name_H-M   'P 1'
#
loop_
_entity.id
_entity.type
_entity.pdbx_description
1 polymer ?
#
loop_
_entity_poly.entity_id
_entity_poly.type
_entity_poly.pdbx_seq_one_letter_code
_entity_poly.pdbx_strand_id
1 'polypeptide(L)'
;MPKINRIRIINFAYNDDTREITDEIFRFYDGENALLNLANGGGKSVLVQLMMQPILPDLKMQKRRMADYFRKGTSPSYVILEWKLDNEVRREYLMTGIAIAPRTAASDESGRIHYFTFGNYYRQASSFDLQSLPFVRKENGRQLLLPFEKARESVKKAVSSNREAFYYSREDAREYRKKLLEFGISQEEWKNIIVRMNNDEGGITELFERCNTSDSILNEWIIKNIEKVHLAGEADQTGIQDLLQSLSEETMRKEDYIRAKERMEKYETFHEQMEGELKELEETLSQCRSAEKEFQGMYPALEHLRKELEQQLEQITLELEQQEQKKLHIRQEQASEQWYDSREQLDRIYEQEEQAETARKKAEEEKQENVWLQECQKAARLWTKIETLQGAADALKLQIAEAQQENETSRRIRDLAYSLRCSWSKRLQEAGEKEEAYMKELEDIQEQRRREKAEKSQLEKEIGRFHQTRGMLEGKMKDFQEQEAKILEKTGVSLLRNLLGELESEEVRAAQKQLREAREEAEKSCEAAKQERDALYRKEEEQSGQQMETARQLNALQYEMSEQERWMADFRKAEEECLTILKLYDLDDELLYDRETAQKKMEDKIREQRKRIAGEQAEERLIRDMLDGMEHNNVYLPNSILECLEEADVPYETGEDYLQNLEQQRRMEILDRNPLLAFGILVPTEEWKKLEEISYEGCMLRQLIPVFTYQELAENCPEGGPVCRYEKGPGFLAACDRELFDSSQRKAYIARKQKQLSDCRERRSHWEQEQDRLYQGKNVLESFAYEKGTGESIENKMEQLKQRRQELEEQSRNLEESRKTVKERLETLRDQIPGLEQTWKEAAGRESDFADFLKEDRICQETRRELEEVTEKLQEAQK
;
A
#
# COMPACT_ATOMS: atom_id res chain seq x y z
N MET A 1 -3.76 -61.09 21.75
CA MET A 1 -3.63 -61.10 23.22
C MET A 1 -4.96 -60.75 23.85
N PRO A 2 -5.36 -61.39 24.97
CA PRO A 2 -6.66 -61.16 25.61
C PRO A 2 -6.83 -59.68 25.98
N LYS A 3 -7.99 -59.11 25.65
CA LYS A 3 -8.29 -57.68 25.85
C LYS A 3 -9.29 -57.46 26.96
N ILE A 4 -9.13 -56.42 27.76
CA ILE A 4 -10.13 -56.07 28.79
C ILE A 4 -11.35 -55.47 28.09
N ASN A 5 -12.49 -56.13 28.22
CA ASN A 5 -13.76 -55.69 27.65
C ASN A 5 -14.56 -54.83 28.63
N ARG A 6 -14.64 -55.25 29.89
CA ARG A 6 -15.41 -54.56 30.93
C ARG A 6 -14.75 -54.66 32.29
N ILE A 7 -14.99 -53.67 33.14
CA ILE A 7 -14.53 -53.64 34.52
C ILE A 7 -15.70 -53.27 35.41
N ARG A 8 -15.94 -54.03 36.47
CA ARG A 8 -16.90 -53.69 37.53
C ARG A 8 -16.18 -53.49 38.84
N ILE A 9 -16.42 -52.35 39.48
CA ILE A 9 -15.88 -52.02 40.80
C ILE A 9 -17.04 -51.77 41.75
N ILE A 10 -16.99 -52.43 42.90
CA ILE A 10 -18.06 -52.40 43.91
C ILE A 10 -17.46 -52.01 45.26
N ASN A 11 -18.11 -51.06 45.91
CA ASN A 11 -17.85 -50.60 47.27
C ASN A 11 -16.36 -50.31 47.54
N PHE A 12 -15.76 -49.40 46.77
CA PHE A 12 -14.37 -48.97 46.96
C PHE A 12 -14.29 -47.47 47.24
N ALA A 13 -13.76 -47.11 48.41
CA ALA A 13 -13.54 -45.74 48.81
C ALA A 13 -12.04 -45.39 48.76
N TYR A 14 -11.72 -44.17 48.35
CA TYR A 14 -10.36 -43.68 48.27
C TYR A 14 -10.28 -42.18 48.52
N ASN A 15 -9.06 -41.66 48.71
CA ASN A 15 -8.81 -40.25 49.04
C ASN A 15 -9.51 -39.86 50.36
N ASP A 16 -9.18 -40.55 51.45
CA ASP A 16 -9.75 -40.33 52.78
C ASP A 16 -11.29 -40.47 52.88
N ASP A 17 -11.87 -41.37 52.08
CA ASP A 17 -13.32 -41.61 51.96
C ASP A 17 -14.11 -40.42 51.36
N THR A 18 -13.42 -39.46 50.74
CA THR A 18 -14.09 -38.35 50.01
C THR A 18 -14.66 -38.78 48.67
N ARG A 19 -14.17 -39.90 48.11
CA ARG A 19 -14.65 -40.49 46.86
C ARG A 19 -14.96 -41.96 47.08
N GLU A 20 -16.11 -42.39 46.58
CA GLU A 20 -16.61 -43.75 46.72
C GLU A 20 -17.17 -44.24 45.39
N ILE A 21 -16.80 -45.47 45.01
CA ILE A 21 -17.39 -46.22 43.90
C ILE A 21 -18.32 -47.26 44.51
N THR A 22 -19.63 -47.03 44.44
CA THR A 22 -20.62 -47.92 45.06
C THR A 22 -20.81 -49.21 44.26
N ASP A 23 -21.08 -49.11 42.95
CA ASP A 23 -21.19 -50.23 41.99
C ASP A 23 -21.19 -49.66 40.57
N GLU A 24 -20.02 -49.63 39.92
CA GLU A 24 -19.85 -49.04 38.59
C GLU A 24 -19.27 -50.03 37.59
N ILE A 25 -19.75 -49.97 36.34
CA ILE A 25 -19.29 -50.80 35.23
C ILE A 25 -18.70 -49.92 34.12
N PHE A 26 -17.38 -50.00 33.93
CA PHE A 26 -16.67 -49.43 32.80
C PHE A 26 -16.74 -50.40 31.60
N ARG A 27 -17.11 -49.89 30.43
CA ARG A 27 -17.25 -50.68 29.19
C ARG A 27 -16.28 -50.15 28.14
N PHE A 28 -15.50 -51.05 27.54
CA PHE A 28 -14.48 -50.74 26.54
C PHE A 28 -14.81 -51.34 25.18
N TYR A 29 -16.10 -51.34 24.81
CA TYR A 29 -16.62 -51.68 23.47
C TYR A 29 -15.84 -52.78 22.73
N ASP A 30 -15.79 -53.99 23.28
CA ASP A 30 -15.17 -55.17 22.65
C ASP A 30 -13.62 -55.16 22.63
N GLY A 31 -13.01 -54.45 23.59
CA GLY A 31 -11.57 -54.37 23.82
C GLY A 31 -10.89 -53.23 23.05
N GLU A 32 -11.63 -52.15 22.75
CA GLU A 32 -11.10 -50.95 22.12
C GLU A 32 -10.29 -50.09 23.10
N ASN A 33 -9.42 -49.24 22.54
CA ASN A 33 -8.63 -48.28 23.32
C ASN A 33 -9.56 -47.25 23.97
N ALA A 34 -9.39 -47.01 25.27
CA ALA A 34 -10.23 -46.09 26.01
C ALA A 34 -9.42 -45.08 26.82
N LEU A 35 -9.86 -43.82 26.80
CA LEU A 35 -9.27 -42.74 27.59
C LEU A 35 -10.15 -42.44 28.81
N LEU A 36 -9.62 -42.69 30.01
CA LEU A 36 -10.27 -42.31 31.26
C LEU A 36 -9.84 -40.89 31.65
N ASN A 37 -10.66 -39.90 31.31
CA ASN A 37 -10.41 -38.52 31.68
C ASN A 37 -10.87 -38.24 33.12
N LEU A 38 -9.92 -37.93 33.99
CA LEU A 38 -10.14 -37.57 35.39
C LEU A 38 -9.38 -36.27 35.67
N ALA A 39 -9.94 -35.37 36.48
CA ALA A 39 -9.22 -34.19 36.94
C ALA A 39 -7.98 -34.57 37.78
N ASN A 40 -7.00 -33.66 37.89
CA ASN A 40 -5.84 -33.86 38.75
C ASN A 40 -6.29 -34.08 40.21
N GLY A 41 -5.69 -35.05 40.90
CA GLY A 41 -6.17 -35.51 42.21
C GLY A 41 -7.44 -36.38 42.16
N GLY A 42 -7.97 -36.69 40.98
CA GLY A 42 -9.20 -37.47 40.80
C GLY A 42 -9.08 -38.98 41.08
N GLY A 43 -7.85 -39.46 41.34
CA GLY A 43 -7.56 -40.85 41.66
C GLY A 43 -7.20 -41.74 40.47
N LYS A 44 -6.65 -41.19 39.38
CA LYS A 44 -6.20 -41.96 38.19
C LYS A 44 -5.34 -43.16 38.58
N SER A 45 -4.24 -42.92 39.29
CA SER A 45 -3.31 -43.97 39.72
C SER A 45 -3.98 -44.98 40.67
N VAL A 46 -4.90 -44.53 41.52
CA VAL A 46 -5.67 -45.41 42.43
C VAL A 46 -6.57 -46.34 41.62
N LEU A 47 -7.26 -45.81 40.62
CA LEU A 47 -8.14 -46.59 39.74
C LEU A 47 -7.34 -47.62 38.93
N VAL A 48 -6.20 -47.23 38.38
CA VAL A 48 -5.29 -48.14 37.67
C VAL A 48 -4.77 -49.25 38.60
N GLN A 49 -4.33 -48.91 39.81
CA GLN A 49 -3.91 -49.88 40.82
C GLN A 49 -5.04 -50.86 41.18
N LEU A 50 -6.28 -50.37 41.26
CA LEU A 50 -7.46 -51.16 41.59
C LEU A 50 -7.81 -52.14 40.46
N MET A 51 -7.80 -51.67 39.21
CA MET A 51 -8.06 -52.48 38.02
C MET A 51 -7.07 -53.63 37.86
N MET A 52 -5.84 -53.48 38.36
CA MET A 52 -4.82 -54.53 38.32
C MET A 52 -4.99 -55.60 39.40
N GLN A 53 -5.83 -55.38 40.44
CA GLN A 53 -5.93 -56.32 41.57
C GLN A 53 -6.40 -57.73 41.21
N PRO A 54 -7.34 -57.93 40.27
CA PRO A 54 -7.70 -59.28 39.83
C PRO A 54 -6.52 -60.02 39.20
N ILE A 55 -5.55 -59.32 38.62
CA ILE A 55 -4.38 -59.94 37.96
C ILE A 55 -3.24 -60.10 38.97
N LEU A 56 -2.95 -59.04 39.73
CA LEU A 56 -1.88 -58.93 40.71
C LEU A 56 -2.47 -58.58 42.08
N PRO A 57 -2.94 -59.58 42.85
CA PRO A 57 -3.46 -59.35 44.18
C PRO A 57 -2.42 -58.71 45.11
N ASP A 58 -2.85 -57.75 45.94
CA ASP A 58 -2.00 -57.05 46.92
C ASP A 58 -0.87 -56.22 46.26
N LEU A 59 -1.08 -55.79 45.01
CA LEU A 59 -0.12 -54.97 44.27
C LEU A 59 0.10 -53.62 44.98
N LYS A 60 1.38 -53.27 45.13
CA LYS A 60 1.86 -51.97 45.62
C LYS A 60 2.21 -51.06 44.43
N MET A 61 1.67 -49.86 44.39
CA MET A 61 1.94 -48.85 43.34
C MET A 61 2.11 -47.47 43.97
N GLN A 62 3.01 -46.63 43.45
CA GLN A 62 3.33 -45.29 43.99
C GLN A 62 3.56 -45.27 45.51
N LYS A 63 4.31 -46.27 46.01
CA LYS A 63 4.59 -46.52 47.43
C LYS A 63 3.36 -46.87 48.31
N ARG A 64 2.13 -46.89 47.79
CA ARG A 64 0.88 -47.22 48.50
C ARG A 64 0.50 -48.70 48.32
N ARG A 65 0.19 -49.38 49.41
CA ARG A 65 -0.34 -50.75 49.41
C ARG A 65 -1.86 -50.71 49.35
N MET A 66 -2.48 -51.78 48.85
CA MET A 66 -3.94 -51.87 48.86
C MET A 66 -4.53 -51.77 50.26
N ALA A 67 -3.83 -52.30 51.26
CA ALA A 67 -4.23 -52.19 52.67
C ALA A 67 -4.40 -50.73 53.14
N ASP A 68 -3.68 -49.78 52.55
CA ASP A 68 -3.68 -48.38 52.98
C ASP A 68 -5.02 -47.67 52.64
N TYR A 69 -5.81 -48.22 51.70
CA TYR A 69 -7.13 -47.71 51.35
C TYR A 69 -8.26 -48.25 52.25
N PHE A 70 -8.00 -49.30 53.05
CA PHE A 70 -9.01 -49.88 53.93
C PHE A 70 -8.76 -49.46 55.38
N ARG A 71 -9.70 -48.70 55.95
CA ARG A 71 -9.69 -48.33 57.37
C ARG A 71 -10.22 -49.48 58.24
N LYS A 72 -10.07 -49.39 59.57
CA LYS A 72 -10.62 -50.41 60.49
C LYS A 72 -12.15 -50.42 60.41
N GLY A 73 -12.73 -51.58 60.11
CA GLY A 73 -14.18 -51.77 60.05
C GLY A 73 -14.83 -51.45 58.68
N THR A 74 -14.03 -51.20 57.63
CA THR A 74 -14.54 -50.96 56.28
C THR A 74 -15.13 -52.23 55.67
N SER A 75 -16.26 -52.06 54.97
CA SER A 75 -16.93 -53.11 54.18
C SER A 75 -16.03 -53.63 53.05
N PRO A 76 -16.24 -54.88 52.56
CA PRO A 76 -15.43 -55.45 51.49
C PRO A 76 -15.60 -54.71 50.16
N SER A 77 -14.54 -54.67 49.36
CA SER A 77 -14.57 -54.18 47.97
C SER A 77 -14.44 -55.34 46.99
N TYR A 78 -15.08 -55.21 45.83
CA TYR A 78 -15.00 -56.22 44.77
C TYR A 78 -14.56 -55.56 43.47
N VAL A 79 -13.57 -56.16 42.80
CA VAL A 79 -13.11 -55.73 41.48
C VAL A 79 -13.19 -56.91 40.54
N ILE A 80 -13.86 -56.72 39.41
CA ILE A 80 -14.10 -57.75 38.42
C ILE A 80 -13.69 -57.23 37.05
N LEU A 81 -12.90 -58.00 36.32
CA LEU A 81 -12.56 -57.79 34.93
C LEU A 81 -13.26 -58.84 34.08
N GLU A 82 -13.73 -58.44 32.92
CA GLU A 82 -14.07 -59.34 31.84
C GLU A 82 -13.09 -59.15 30.69
N TRP A 83 -12.45 -60.23 30.31
CA TRP A 83 -11.54 -60.35 29.18
C TRP A 83 -12.30 -60.89 27.99
N LYS A 84 -12.02 -60.34 26.82
CA LYS A 84 -12.30 -60.93 25.52
C LYS A 84 -11.06 -61.72 25.09
N LEU A 85 -11.22 -63.02 24.89
CA LEU A 85 -10.12 -63.91 24.51
C LEU A 85 -9.87 -63.88 22.99
N ASP A 86 -8.66 -64.22 22.58
CA ASP A 86 -8.26 -64.26 21.16
C ASP A 86 -8.80 -65.50 20.47
N ASN A 87 -9.99 -65.39 19.91
CA ASN A 87 -10.56 -66.42 19.06
C ASN A 87 -11.29 -65.76 17.89
N GLU A 88 -10.75 -65.91 16.68
CA GLU A 88 -11.28 -65.28 15.46
C GLU A 88 -12.61 -65.91 15.00
N VAL A 89 -12.89 -67.15 15.43
CA VAL A 89 -14.05 -67.90 14.97
C VAL A 89 -15.28 -67.68 15.86
N ARG A 90 -15.09 -67.49 17.18
CA ARG A 90 -16.18 -67.29 18.14
C ARG A 90 -15.78 -66.35 19.28
N ARG A 91 -16.72 -65.53 19.74
CA ARG A 91 -16.50 -64.66 20.90
C ARG A 91 -16.48 -65.48 22.18
N GLU A 92 -15.36 -65.42 22.90
CA GLU A 92 -15.16 -66.11 24.17
C GLU A 92 -14.72 -65.10 25.22
N TYR A 93 -15.27 -65.23 26.44
CA TYR A 93 -15.03 -64.31 27.53
C TYR A 93 -14.51 -65.05 28.75
N LEU A 94 -13.58 -64.40 29.46
CA LEU A 94 -13.11 -64.83 30.77
C LEU A 94 -13.41 -63.72 31.76
N MET A 95 -14.18 -64.01 32.81
CA MET A 95 -14.33 -63.12 33.94
C MET A 95 -13.32 -63.50 35.03
N THR A 96 -12.60 -62.51 35.56
CA THR A 96 -11.69 -62.65 36.71
C THR A 96 -12.02 -61.59 37.73
N GLY A 97 -12.20 -61.97 39.00
CA GLY A 97 -12.50 -61.03 40.06
C GLY A 97 -11.70 -61.30 41.33
N ILE A 98 -11.63 -60.27 42.16
CA ILE A 98 -11.05 -60.30 43.49
C ILE A 98 -12.01 -59.65 44.48
N ALA A 99 -12.20 -60.29 45.63
CA ALA A 99 -12.85 -59.70 46.78
C ALA A 99 -11.75 -59.31 47.78
N ILE A 100 -11.80 -58.10 48.32
CA ILE A 100 -10.81 -57.57 49.26
C ILE A 100 -11.52 -57.07 50.51
N ALA A 101 -11.03 -57.42 51.70
CA ALA A 101 -11.51 -56.93 52.97
C ALA A 101 -10.35 -56.62 53.93
N PRO A 102 -10.51 -55.66 54.86
CA PRO A 102 -9.54 -55.43 55.92
C PRO A 102 -9.48 -56.64 56.89
N ARG A 103 -8.28 -56.95 57.40
CA ARG A 103 -8.11 -57.96 58.46
C ARG A 103 -8.61 -57.39 59.80
N THR A 104 -9.67 -57.96 60.35
CA THR A 104 -10.19 -57.60 61.68
C THR A 104 -9.19 -58.03 62.75
N ALA A 105 -8.75 -57.07 63.57
CA ALA A 105 -7.65 -57.25 64.50
C ALA A 105 -8.06 -58.05 65.75
N ALA A 106 -7.45 -59.22 65.90
CA ALA A 106 -6.96 -59.69 67.19
C ALA A 106 -5.59 -60.34 66.94
N SER A 107 -4.52 -59.61 67.24
CA SER A 107 -3.11 -60.07 67.32
C SER A 107 -2.19 -60.11 66.08
N ASP A 108 -2.22 -59.15 65.14
CA ASP A 108 -1.07 -58.98 64.22
C ASP A 108 -0.92 -57.53 63.71
N GLU A 109 0.26 -56.92 63.92
CA GLU A 109 0.70 -55.64 63.34
C GLU A 109 1.11 -55.77 61.85
N SER A 110 0.54 -56.72 61.11
CA SER A 110 0.81 -56.85 59.67
C SER A 110 -0.30 -56.14 58.91
N GLY A 111 -0.07 -54.94 58.36
CA GLY A 111 -0.99 -54.24 57.46
C GLY A 111 -1.27 -55.01 56.16
N ARG A 112 -1.97 -56.14 56.25
CA ARG A 112 -2.27 -57.12 55.20
C ARG A 112 -3.78 -57.24 55.04
N ILE A 113 -4.25 -57.28 53.79
CA ILE A 113 -5.66 -57.49 53.42
C ILE A 113 -6.05 -58.98 53.40
N HIS A 114 -7.32 -59.29 53.67
CA HIS A 114 -7.94 -60.55 53.28
C HIS A 114 -8.43 -60.45 51.84
N TYR A 115 -8.10 -61.43 51.01
CA TYR A 115 -8.66 -61.51 49.67
C TYR A 115 -8.86 -62.96 49.23
N PHE A 116 -9.74 -63.14 48.26
CA PHE A 116 -9.83 -64.33 47.44
C PHE A 116 -10.06 -63.93 45.99
N THR A 117 -9.58 -64.73 45.06
CA THR A 117 -9.79 -64.53 43.63
C THR A 117 -10.74 -65.57 43.09
N PHE A 118 -11.44 -65.22 42.02
CA PHE A 118 -12.42 -66.09 41.38
C PHE A 118 -12.53 -65.74 39.91
N GLY A 119 -13.21 -66.58 39.15
CA GLY A 119 -13.47 -66.30 37.76
C GLY A 119 -14.36 -67.34 37.11
N ASN A 120 -14.69 -67.10 35.85
CA ASN A 120 -15.56 -67.94 35.05
C ASN A 120 -15.29 -67.73 33.57
N TYR A 121 -15.11 -68.82 32.84
CA TYR A 121 -15.07 -68.81 31.39
C TYR A 121 -16.49 -69.01 30.82
N TYR A 122 -16.90 -68.16 29.87
CA TYR A 122 -18.22 -68.27 29.24
C TYR A 122 -18.25 -67.71 27.82
N ARG A 123 -19.20 -68.23 27.03
CA ARG A 123 -19.46 -67.81 25.63
C ARG A 123 -20.77 -67.04 25.48
N GLN A 124 -21.68 -67.17 26.43
CA GLN A 124 -22.98 -66.52 26.48
C GLN A 124 -23.24 -66.01 27.90
N ALA A 125 -24.20 -65.10 28.06
CA ALA A 125 -24.59 -64.59 29.37
C ALA A 125 -24.87 -65.75 30.34
N SER A 126 -24.27 -65.69 31.52
CA SER A 126 -24.28 -66.75 32.51
C SER A 126 -24.80 -66.22 33.84
N SER A 127 -25.37 -67.08 34.68
CA SER A 127 -25.76 -66.71 36.04
C SER A 127 -24.59 -66.30 36.94
N PHE A 128 -23.35 -66.51 36.48
CA PHE A 128 -22.11 -66.13 37.13
C PHE A 128 -21.20 -65.37 36.15
N ASP A 129 -21.73 -64.29 35.56
CA ASP A 129 -21.02 -63.34 34.71
C ASP A 129 -20.88 -61.96 35.39
N LEU A 130 -20.10 -61.05 34.79
CA LEU A 130 -19.77 -59.74 35.39
C LEU A 130 -21.02 -58.92 35.81
N GLN A 131 -22.15 -59.05 35.10
CA GLN A 131 -23.38 -58.30 35.40
C GLN A 131 -24.23 -58.99 36.47
N SER A 132 -24.37 -60.31 36.39
CA SER A 132 -25.26 -61.12 37.25
C SER A 132 -24.68 -61.46 38.63
N LEU A 133 -23.42 -61.11 38.91
CA LEU A 133 -22.79 -61.35 40.22
C LEU A 133 -23.60 -60.72 41.38
N PRO A 134 -24.04 -61.53 42.36
CA PRO A 134 -24.98 -61.10 43.40
C PRO A 134 -24.28 -60.45 44.62
N PHE A 135 -23.21 -59.67 44.40
CA PHE A 135 -22.48 -58.98 45.48
C PHE A 135 -23.18 -57.72 45.97
N VAL A 136 -24.12 -57.19 45.18
CA VAL A 136 -25.01 -56.08 45.56
C VAL A 136 -26.44 -56.49 45.25
N ARG A 137 -27.35 -56.30 46.20
CA ARG A 137 -28.80 -56.44 45.99
C ARG A 137 -29.48 -55.09 46.16
N LYS A 138 -30.47 -54.79 45.33
CA LYS A 138 -31.32 -53.59 45.49
C LYS A 138 -32.60 -54.00 46.21
N GLU A 139 -32.75 -53.60 47.48
CA GLU A 139 -33.98 -53.77 48.26
C GLU A 139 -34.48 -52.40 48.69
N ASN A 140 -35.76 -52.08 48.43
CA ASN A 140 -36.42 -50.82 48.81
C ASN A 140 -35.63 -49.53 48.46
N GLY A 141 -35.00 -49.50 47.28
CA GLY A 141 -34.22 -48.35 46.82
C GLY A 141 -32.85 -48.17 47.50
N ARG A 142 -32.44 -49.08 48.39
CA ARG A 142 -31.09 -49.11 48.99
C ARG A 142 -30.27 -50.26 48.42
N GLN A 143 -28.98 -50.00 48.17
CA GLN A 143 -28.02 -51.03 47.77
C GLN A 143 -27.49 -51.75 49.01
N LEU A 144 -27.71 -53.06 49.08
CA LEU A 144 -27.27 -53.95 50.15
C LEU A 144 -26.05 -54.72 49.66
N LEU A 145 -24.89 -54.40 50.23
CA LEU A 145 -23.62 -55.06 49.94
C LEU A 145 -23.53 -56.42 50.65
N LEU A 146 -23.06 -57.43 49.93
CA LEU A 146 -22.84 -58.75 50.50
C LEU A 146 -21.55 -58.76 51.36
N PRO A 147 -21.59 -59.23 52.63
CA PRO A 147 -20.40 -59.34 53.46
C PRO A 147 -19.37 -60.35 52.90
N PHE A 148 -18.09 -60.15 53.24
CA PHE A 148 -16.95 -60.90 52.65
C PHE A 148 -17.11 -62.42 52.72
N GLU A 149 -17.43 -62.98 53.89
CA GLU A 149 -17.61 -64.44 54.04
C GLU A 149 -18.84 -64.97 53.29
N LYS A 150 -19.94 -64.20 53.23
CA LYS A 150 -21.12 -64.58 52.45
C LYS A 150 -20.85 -64.53 50.94
N ALA A 151 -20.06 -63.55 50.48
CA ALA A 151 -19.60 -63.49 49.10
C ALA A 151 -18.69 -64.67 48.76
N ARG A 152 -17.78 -65.05 49.67
CA ARG A 152 -16.93 -66.23 49.55
C ARG A 152 -17.73 -67.52 49.40
N GLU A 153 -18.74 -67.73 50.24
CA GLU A 153 -19.65 -68.88 50.16
C GLU A 153 -20.44 -68.89 48.84
N SER A 154 -20.95 -67.74 48.41
CA SER A 154 -21.68 -67.60 47.15
C SER A 154 -20.84 -67.99 45.94
N VAL A 155 -19.57 -67.56 45.91
CA VAL A 155 -18.63 -67.92 44.84
C VAL A 155 -18.30 -69.42 44.88
N LYS A 156 -18.00 -69.98 46.06
CA LYS A 156 -17.75 -71.43 46.18
C LYS A 156 -18.93 -72.27 45.70
N LYS A 157 -20.17 -71.83 45.98
CA LYS A 157 -21.38 -72.47 45.47
C LYS A 157 -21.48 -72.39 43.95
N ALA A 158 -21.17 -71.24 43.36
CA ALA A 158 -21.14 -71.07 41.90
C ALA A 158 -20.09 -71.99 41.24
N VAL A 159 -18.89 -72.09 41.83
CA VAL A 159 -17.83 -73.00 41.37
C VAL A 159 -18.24 -74.47 41.47
N SER A 160 -18.94 -74.87 42.53
CA SER A 160 -19.46 -76.25 42.62
C SER A 160 -20.54 -76.57 41.57
N SER A 161 -21.24 -75.56 41.06
CA SER A 161 -22.35 -75.72 40.10
C SER A 161 -21.92 -75.51 38.65
N ASN A 162 -20.77 -74.88 38.40
CA ASN A 162 -20.25 -74.55 37.08
C ASN A 162 -18.76 -74.94 36.97
N ARG A 163 -18.47 -75.93 36.12
CA ARG A 163 -17.10 -76.47 35.92
C ARG A 163 -16.11 -75.45 35.37
N GLU A 164 -16.59 -74.45 34.64
CA GLU A 164 -15.76 -73.39 34.05
C GLU A 164 -15.44 -72.26 35.04
N ALA A 165 -16.10 -72.25 36.21
CA ALA A 165 -15.84 -71.29 37.27
C ALA A 165 -14.74 -71.81 38.21
N PHE A 166 -13.92 -70.89 38.73
CA PHE A 166 -12.85 -71.20 39.67
C PHE A 166 -12.81 -70.22 40.84
N TYR A 167 -12.23 -70.70 41.95
CA TYR A 167 -12.04 -69.96 43.19
C TYR A 167 -10.67 -70.31 43.75
N TYR A 168 -9.91 -69.29 44.15
CA TYR A 168 -8.60 -69.45 44.76
C TYR A 168 -8.49 -68.54 45.99
N SER A 169 -7.99 -69.10 47.08
CA SER A 169 -7.66 -68.33 48.27
C SER A 169 -6.30 -67.65 48.12
N ARG A 170 -5.92 -66.85 49.13
CA ARG A 170 -4.57 -66.25 49.18
C ARG A 170 -3.45 -67.30 49.18
N GLU A 171 -3.69 -68.48 49.74
CA GLU A 171 -2.71 -69.57 49.81
C GLU A 171 -2.50 -70.22 48.43
N ASP A 172 -3.52 -70.17 47.56
CA ASP A 172 -3.52 -70.77 46.22
C ASP A 172 -3.00 -69.80 45.14
N ALA A 173 -2.14 -68.84 45.51
CA ALA A 173 -1.68 -67.79 44.60
C ALA A 173 -0.88 -68.35 43.40
N ARG A 174 -0.20 -69.48 43.57
CA ARG A 174 0.58 -70.13 42.51
C ARG A 174 -0.34 -70.81 41.50
N GLU A 175 -1.37 -71.50 41.97
CA GLU A 175 -2.41 -72.12 41.16
C GLU A 175 -3.19 -71.05 40.38
N TYR A 176 -3.51 -69.93 41.03
CA TYR A 176 -4.17 -68.82 40.36
C TYR A 176 -3.30 -68.23 39.23
N ARG A 177 -2.00 -68.05 39.48
CA ARG A 177 -1.06 -67.61 38.44
C ARG A 177 -1.06 -68.56 37.24
N LYS A 178 -0.96 -69.86 37.49
CA LYS A 178 -1.00 -70.88 36.43
C LYS A 178 -2.32 -70.83 35.67
N LYS A 179 -3.44 -70.63 36.37
CA LYS A 179 -4.77 -70.55 35.75
C LYS A 179 -4.93 -69.33 34.84
N LEU A 180 -4.40 -68.17 35.22
CA LEU A 180 -4.40 -66.98 34.35
C LEU A 180 -3.51 -67.18 33.12
N LEU A 181 -2.37 -67.85 33.28
CA LEU A 181 -1.46 -68.15 32.18
C LEU A 181 -2.10 -69.06 31.12
N GLU A 182 -2.97 -70.01 31.50
CA GLU A 182 -3.75 -70.84 30.56
C GLU A 182 -4.59 -70.01 29.58
N PHE A 183 -4.97 -68.77 29.96
CA PHE A 183 -5.73 -67.85 29.11
C PHE A 183 -4.86 -66.76 28.47
N GLY A 184 -3.54 -66.89 28.53
CA GLY A 184 -2.60 -65.91 27.97
C GLY A 184 -2.43 -64.64 28.81
N ILE A 185 -2.76 -64.68 30.11
CA ILE A 185 -2.60 -63.54 31.03
C ILE A 185 -1.39 -63.82 31.94
N SER A 186 -0.22 -63.27 31.58
CA SER A 186 1.02 -63.45 32.35
C SER A 186 1.15 -62.43 33.49
N GLN A 187 1.07 -62.89 34.74
CA GLN A 187 1.30 -61.99 35.89
C GLN A 187 2.68 -61.31 35.87
N GLU A 188 3.70 -61.96 35.30
CA GLU A 188 5.06 -61.41 35.25
C GLU A 188 5.18 -60.28 34.25
N GLU A 189 4.52 -60.41 33.09
CA GLU A 189 4.41 -59.35 32.09
C GLU A 189 3.73 -58.12 32.68
N TRP A 190 2.58 -58.32 33.33
CA TRP A 190 1.82 -57.25 33.97
C TRP A 190 2.65 -56.56 35.06
N LYS A 191 3.41 -57.32 35.87
CA LYS A 191 4.24 -56.78 36.94
C LYS A 191 5.48 -56.03 36.43
N ASN A 192 6.15 -56.55 35.40
CA ASN A 192 7.45 -56.02 34.96
C ASN A 192 7.32 -54.90 33.93
N ILE A 193 6.26 -54.93 33.11
CA ILE A 193 6.02 -53.97 32.03
C ILE A 193 4.94 -52.98 32.46
N ILE A 194 3.70 -53.46 32.63
CA ILE A 194 2.53 -52.58 32.80
C ILE A 194 2.57 -51.79 34.11
N VAL A 195 2.86 -52.46 35.24
CA VAL A 195 3.00 -51.77 36.54
C VAL A 195 4.14 -50.78 36.50
N ARG A 196 5.29 -51.13 35.91
CA ARG A 196 6.46 -50.26 35.87
C ARG A 196 6.18 -48.97 35.11
N MET A 197 5.48 -49.05 33.97
CA MET A 197 5.07 -47.87 33.19
C MET A 197 4.15 -46.93 33.98
N ASN A 198 3.26 -47.48 34.80
CA ASN A 198 2.23 -46.73 35.52
C ASN A 198 2.64 -46.35 36.96
N ASN A 199 3.80 -46.79 37.44
CA ASN A 199 4.22 -46.54 38.81
C ASN A 199 4.84 -45.15 39.02
N ASP A 200 5.36 -44.52 37.97
CA ASP A 200 5.99 -43.20 38.00
C ASP A 200 5.14 -42.21 37.16
N GLU A 201 4.90 -40.99 37.66
CA GLU A 201 3.94 -40.03 37.04
C GLU A 201 4.37 -39.53 35.64
N GLY A 202 5.65 -39.69 35.29
CA GLY A 202 6.22 -39.46 33.95
C GLY A 202 6.82 -40.71 33.33
N GLY A 203 6.45 -41.91 33.79
CA GLY A 203 7.15 -43.16 33.51
C GLY A 203 7.21 -43.57 32.04
N ILE A 204 6.29 -43.08 31.20
CA ILE A 204 6.34 -43.28 29.74
C ILE A 204 7.23 -42.22 29.09
N THR A 205 7.10 -40.96 29.50
CA THR A 205 7.87 -39.83 28.97
C THR A 205 9.35 -39.97 29.26
N GLU A 206 9.75 -40.30 30.49
CA GLU A 206 11.16 -40.57 30.86
C GLU A 206 11.74 -41.78 30.08
N LEU A 207 10.90 -42.74 29.71
CA LEU A 207 11.32 -43.95 29.01
C LEU A 207 11.57 -43.65 27.52
N PHE A 208 10.76 -42.78 26.91
CA PHE A 208 10.98 -42.27 25.56
C PHE A 208 12.09 -41.22 25.48
N GLU A 209 12.30 -40.39 26.51
CA GLU A 209 13.44 -39.46 26.59
C GLU A 209 14.80 -40.17 26.66
N ARG A 210 14.84 -41.39 27.21
CA ARG A 210 16.05 -42.23 27.21
C ARG A 210 16.20 -43.04 25.92
N CYS A 211 15.10 -43.27 25.19
CA CYS A 211 15.06 -44.14 24.02
C CYS A 211 14.63 -43.35 22.78
N ASN A 212 15.51 -42.47 22.30
CA ASN A 212 15.24 -41.53 21.20
C ASN A 212 15.19 -42.17 19.81
N THR A 213 15.47 -43.47 19.71
CA THR A 213 15.49 -44.24 18.46
C THR A 213 14.83 -45.60 18.67
N SER A 214 14.24 -46.15 17.62
CA SER A 214 13.60 -47.47 17.63
C SER A 214 14.56 -48.57 18.12
N ASP A 215 15.84 -48.48 17.75
CA ASP A 215 16.90 -49.38 18.23
C ASP A 215 17.21 -49.24 19.72
N SER A 216 17.09 -48.03 20.28
CA SER A 216 17.30 -47.80 21.72
C SER A 216 16.16 -48.40 22.53
N ILE A 217 14.90 -48.24 22.07
CA ILE A 217 13.73 -48.88 22.69
C ILE A 217 13.89 -50.42 22.64
N LEU A 218 14.33 -50.94 21.49
CA LEU A 218 14.46 -52.38 21.27
C LEU A 218 15.56 -52.98 22.16
N ASN A 219 16.74 -52.35 22.23
CA ASN A 219 17.88 -52.85 23.01
C ASN A 219 17.78 -52.58 24.53
N GLU A 220 17.37 -51.38 24.94
CA GLU A 220 17.37 -50.98 26.34
C GLU A 220 16.14 -51.50 27.11
N TRP A 221 15.03 -51.73 26.41
CA TRP A 221 13.76 -52.02 27.04
C TRP A 221 13.16 -53.36 26.60
N ILE A 222 13.02 -53.61 25.30
CA ILE A 222 12.39 -54.84 24.81
C ILE A 222 13.29 -56.06 25.09
N ILE A 223 14.53 -56.04 24.63
CA ILE A 223 15.49 -57.14 24.82
C ILE A 223 15.78 -57.36 26.31
N LYS A 224 16.08 -56.32 27.09
CA LYS A 224 16.37 -56.48 28.54
C LYS A 224 15.20 -57.03 29.35
N ASN A 225 13.95 -56.78 28.95
CA ASN A 225 12.78 -57.34 29.65
C ASN A 225 12.43 -58.75 29.15
N ILE A 226 12.58 -59.02 27.84
CA ILE A 226 12.44 -60.37 27.27
C ILE A 226 13.50 -61.30 27.87
N GLU A 227 14.76 -60.87 27.98
CA GLU A 227 15.85 -61.62 28.61
C GLU A 227 15.53 -61.97 30.08
N LYS A 228 14.90 -61.06 30.83
CA LYS A 228 14.47 -61.32 32.21
C LYS A 228 13.32 -62.32 32.32
N VAL A 229 12.39 -62.31 31.36
CA VAL A 229 11.32 -63.32 31.24
C VAL A 229 11.91 -64.67 30.83
N HIS A 230 12.93 -64.68 29.96
CA HIS A 230 13.65 -65.88 29.54
C HIS A 230 14.50 -66.49 30.66
N LEU A 231 15.14 -65.66 31.50
CA LEU A 231 15.88 -66.08 32.70
C LEU A 231 14.98 -66.64 33.82
N ALA A 232 13.68 -66.34 33.79
CA ALA A 232 12.68 -66.86 34.74
C ALA A 232 12.12 -68.25 34.34
N GLY A 233 12.45 -68.76 33.15
CA GLY A 233 12.46 -70.19 32.86
C GLY A 233 11.24 -70.80 32.17
N GLU A 234 10.31 -70.06 31.56
CA GLU A 234 9.18 -70.67 30.82
C GLU A 234 8.70 -69.80 29.63
N ALA A 235 9.12 -70.12 28.38
CA ALA A 235 8.35 -69.96 27.12
C ALA A 235 9.15 -70.38 25.86
N ASP A 236 8.47 -71.06 24.92
CA ASP A 236 8.98 -71.49 23.61
C ASP A 236 9.31 -70.31 22.67
N GLN A 237 10.30 -70.50 21.79
CA GLN A 237 10.87 -69.46 20.91
C GLN A 237 9.87 -68.82 19.93
N THR A 238 8.76 -69.48 19.61
CA THR A 238 7.75 -68.99 18.64
C THR A 238 6.91 -67.83 19.17
N GLY A 239 6.56 -67.81 20.47
CA GLY A 239 5.75 -66.73 21.04
C GLY A 239 6.47 -65.37 21.11
N ILE A 240 7.81 -65.38 21.14
CA ILE A 240 8.64 -64.17 21.21
C ILE A 240 8.70 -63.46 19.84
N GLN A 241 8.70 -64.22 18.74
CA GLN A 241 8.66 -63.65 17.39
C GLN A 241 7.33 -62.94 17.11
N ASP A 242 6.21 -63.55 17.49
CA ASP A 242 4.89 -62.92 17.32
C ASP A 242 4.71 -61.68 18.23
N LEU A 243 5.30 -61.70 19.43
CA LEU A 243 5.30 -60.54 20.33
C LEU A 243 6.16 -59.40 19.76
N LEU A 244 7.35 -59.71 19.23
CA LEU A 244 8.23 -58.74 18.57
C LEU A 244 7.59 -58.16 17.31
N GLN A 245 6.91 -58.98 16.52
CA GLN A 245 6.22 -58.54 15.31
C GLN A 245 5.06 -57.62 15.66
N SER A 246 4.18 -58.01 16.58
CA SER A 246 3.05 -57.17 17.02
C SER A 246 3.50 -55.88 17.71
N LEU A 247 4.58 -55.91 18.48
CA LEU A 247 5.17 -54.69 19.07
C LEU A 247 5.84 -53.81 18.01
N SER A 248 6.48 -54.38 16.99
CA SER A 248 7.06 -53.60 15.88
C SER A 248 5.97 -52.86 15.10
N GLU A 249 4.86 -53.55 14.83
CA GLU A 249 3.69 -52.97 14.18
C GLU A 249 3.03 -51.89 15.05
N GLU A 250 2.96 -52.09 16.37
CA GLU A 250 2.50 -51.07 17.30
C GLU A 250 3.44 -49.86 17.39
N THR A 251 4.75 -50.07 17.37
CA THR A 251 5.73 -48.96 17.40
C THR A 251 5.69 -48.15 16.12
N MET A 252 5.54 -48.79 14.96
CA MET A 252 5.35 -48.07 13.68
C MET A 252 4.04 -47.30 13.66
N ARG A 253 2.94 -47.88 14.15
CA ARG A 253 1.66 -47.15 14.30
C ARG A 253 1.75 -45.98 15.28
N LYS A 254 2.57 -46.09 16.33
CA LYS A 254 2.81 -44.98 17.28
C LYS A 254 3.70 -43.90 16.68
N GLU A 255 4.65 -44.25 15.82
CA GLU A 255 5.42 -43.27 15.04
C GLU A 255 4.53 -42.51 14.06
N ASP A 256 3.61 -43.20 13.37
CA ASP A 256 2.58 -42.56 12.54
C ASP A 256 1.67 -41.66 13.38
N TYR A 257 1.31 -42.07 14.60
CA TYR A 257 0.53 -41.24 15.53
C TYR A 257 1.30 -40.00 16.00
N ILE A 258 2.61 -40.11 16.28
CA ILE A 258 3.47 -38.98 16.62
C ILE A 258 3.57 -38.02 15.43
N ARG A 259 3.82 -38.53 14.22
CA ARG A 259 3.84 -37.72 12.99
C ARG A 259 2.48 -37.10 12.68
N ALA A 260 1.38 -37.77 13.01
CA ALA A 260 0.03 -37.22 12.88
C ALA A 260 -0.22 -36.14 13.93
N LYS A 261 0.25 -36.33 15.17
CA LYS A 261 0.18 -35.33 16.25
C LYS A 261 1.03 -34.10 15.91
N GLU A 262 2.25 -34.26 15.42
CA GLU A 262 3.09 -33.15 14.96
C GLU A 262 2.45 -32.40 13.78
N ARG A 263 1.80 -33.12 12.86
CA ARG A 263 1.02 -32.50 11.78
C ARG A 263 -0.21 -31.76 12.33
N MET A 264 -0.90 -32.30 13.32
CA MET A 264 -2.03 -31.64 13.98
C MET A 264 -1.59 -30.41 14.77
N GLU A 265 -0.49 -30.46 15.52
CA GLU A 265 0.06 -29.31 16.24
C GLU A 265 0.51 -28.21 15.28
N LYS A 266 1.18 -28.57 14.18
CA LYS A 266 1.50 -27.62 13.10
C LYS A 266 0.23 -27.04 12.47
N TYR A 267 -0.79 -27.86 12.23
CA TYR A 267 -2.07 -27.40 11.71
C TYR A 267 -2.82 -26.49 12.69
N GLU A 268 -2.80 -26.77 14.00
CA GLU A 268 -3.37 -25.90 15.04
C GLU A 268 -2.65 -24.55 15.07
N THR A 269 -1.31 -24.55 15.05
CA THR A 269 -0.55 -23.28 14.99
C THR A 269 -0.82 -22.50 13.70
N PHE A 270 -0.93 -23.19 12.57
CA PHE A 270 -1.27 -22.56 11.29
C PHE A 270 -2.71 -22.03 11.29
N HIS A 271 -3.65 -22.78 11.87
CA HIS A 271 -5.05 -22.39 12.01
C HIS A 271 -5.19 -21.17 12.92
N GLU A 272 -4.47 -21.12 14.05
CA GLU A 272 -4.46 -19.94 14.94
C GLU A 272 -3.90 -18.70 14.24
N GLN A 273 -2.83 -18.85 13.44
CA GLN A 273 -2.29 -17.77 12.61
C GLN A 273 -3.30 -17.31 11.56
N MET A 274 -3.90 -18.24 10.81
CA MET A 274 -4.95 -17.96 9.83
C MET A 274 -6.19 -17.30 10.45
N GLU A 275 -6.59 -17.70 11.65
CA GLU A 275 -7.71 -17.08 12.38
C GLU A 275 -7.35 -15.65 12.83
N GLY A 276 -6.08 -15.40 13.19
CA GLY A 276 -5.56 -14.07 13.45
C GLY A 276 -5.60 -13.18 12.21
N GLU A 277 -5.06 -13.66 11.08
CA GLU A 277 -5.07 -12.95 9.80
C GLU A 277 -6.50 -12.69 9.29
N LEU A 278 -7.42 -13.63 9.47
CA LEU A 278 -8.84 -13.44 9.11
C LEU A 278 -9.52 -12.38 9.98
N LYS A 279 -9.20 -12.29 11.27
CA LYS A 279 -9.72 -11.22 12.15
C LYS A 279 -9.16 -9.86 11.75
N GLU A 280 -7.87 -9.77 11.44
CA GLU A 280 -7.27 -8.53 10.92
C GLU A 280 -7.88 -8.13 9.57
N LEU A 281 -8.15 -9.09 8.69
CA LEU A 281 -8.83 -8.85 7.42
C LEU A 281 -10.28 -8.38 7.63
N GLU A 282 -11.00 -8.96 8.60
CA GLU A 282 -12.36 -8.56 8.93
C GLU A 282 -12.41 -7.14 9.54
N GLU A 283 -11.46 -6.81 10.40
CA GLU A 283 -11.29 -5.46 10.95
C GLU A 283 -10.96 -4.44 9.86
N THR A 284 -9.98 -4.73 8.99
CA THR A 284 -9.65 -3.85 7.86
C THR A 284 -10.79 -3.72 6.86
N LEU A 285 -11.53 -4.78 6.55
CA LEU A 285 -12.74 -4.71 5.73
C LEU A 285 -13.83 -3.86 6.39
N SER A 286 -13.96 -3.92 7.72
CA SER A 286 -14.92 -3.09 8.45
C SER A 286 -14.56 -1.60 8.37
N GLN A 287 -13.26 -1.27 8.47
CA GLN A 287 -12.74 0.09 8.32
C GLN A 287 -12.88 0.61 6.89
N CYS A 288 -12.60 -0.23 5.89
CA CYS A 288 -12.84 0.11 4.48
C CYS A 288 -14.33 0.40 4.23
N ARG A 289 -15.24 -0.42 4.78
CA ARG A 289 -16.70 -0.19 4.66
C ARG A 289 -17.16 1.06 5.39
N SER A 290 -16.56 1.43 6.53
CA SER A 290 -16.89 2.70 7.20
C SER A 290 -16.39 3.89 6.38
N ALA A 291 -15.16 3.84 5.87
CA ALA A 291 -14.63 4.87 4.99
C ALA A 291 -15.45 5.00 3.70
N GLU A 292 -15.87 3.88 3.08
CA GLU A 292 -16.72 3.89 1.89
C GLU A 292 -18.09 4.54 2.18
N LYS A 293 -18.69 4.30 3.35
CA LYS A 293 -19.91 5.01 3.78
C LYS A 293 -19.68 6.51 3.96
N GLU A 294 -18.55 6.91 4.52
CA GLU A 294 -18.19 8.32 4.66
C GLU A 294 -18.01 8.98 3.28
N PHE A 295 -17.32 8.32 2.35
CA PHE A 295 -17.16 8.80 0.96
C PHE A 295 -18.51 8.86 0.22
N GLN A 296 -19.38 7.87 0.39
CA GLN A 296 -20.73 7.89 -0.16
C GLN A 296 -21.60 9.01 0.44
N GLY A 297 -21.34 9.44 1.68
CA GLY A 297 -21.99 10.60 2.30
C GLY A 297 -21.40 11.95 1.83
N MET A 298 -20.10 12.01 1.59
CA MET A 298 -19.41 13.22 1.12
C MET A 298 -19.76 13.57 -0.33
N TYR A 299 -19.92 12.57 -1.20
CA TYR A 299 -20.16 12.80 -2.62
C TYR A 299 -21.44 13.64 -2.91
N PRO A 300 -22.62 13.33 -2.34
CA PRO A 300 -23.82 14.17 -2.48
C PRO A 300 -23.66 15.57 -1.87
N ALA A 301 -22.91 15.69 -0.75
CA ALA A 301 -22.67 16.97 -0.10
C ALA A 301 -21.78 17.88 -0.95
N LEU A 302 -20.73 17.32 -1.56
CA LEU A 302 -19.87 18.03 -2.51
C LEU A 302 -20.63 18.39 -3.80
N GLU A 303 -21.51 17.52 -4.28
CA GLU A 303 -22.34 17.81 -5.46
C GLU A 303 -23.37 18.90 -5.19
N HIS A 304 -23.96 18.94 -3.98
CA HIS A 304 -24.82 20.04 -3.54
C HIS A 304 -24.03 21.35 -3.45
N LEU A 305 -22.86 21.34 -2.80
CA LEU A 305 -22.00 22.52 -2.68
C LEU A 305 -21.54 23.03 -4.05
N ARG A 306 -21.21 22.13 -4.99
CA ARG A 306 -20.86 22.50 -6.36
C ARG A 306 -22.01 23.23 -7.06
N LYS A 307 -23.23 22.70 -6.96
CA LYS A 307 -24.42 23.36 -7.54
C LYS A 307 -24.71 24.71 -6.91
N GLU A 308 -24.51 24.84 -5.60
CA GLU A 308 -24.69 26.11 -4.88
C GLU A 308 -23.65 27.15 -5.31
N LEU A 309 -22.39 26.74 -5.46
CA LEU A 309 -21.32 27.60 -5.99
C LEU A 309 -21.53 27.96 -7.47
N GLU A 310 -22.00 27.03 -8.30
CA GLU A 310 -22.37 27.30 -9.70
C GLU A 310 -23.48 28.36 -9.78
N GLN A 311 -24.51 28.27 -8.93
CA GLN A 311 -25.58 29.27 -8.85
C GLN A 311 -25.08 30.64 -8.36
N GLN A 312 -24.20 30.66 -7.36
CA GLN A 312 -23.59 31.90 -6.88
C GLN A 312 -22.71 32.54 -7.94
N LEU A 313 -21.93 31.75 -8.69
CA LEU A 313 -21.13 32.22 -9.82
C LEU A 313 -22.02 32.83 -10.90
N GLU A 314 -23.11 32.17 -11.29
CA GLU A 314 -24.07 32.72 -12.26
C GLU A 314 -24.65 34.06 -11.79
N GLN A 315 -25.05 34.17 -10.52
CA GLN A 315 -25.55 35.42 -9.95
C GLN A 315 -24.50 36.53 -9.98
N ILE A 316 -23.27 36.24 -9.54
CA ILE A 316 -22.16 37.22 -9.54
C ILE A 316 -21.82 37.67 -10.96
N THR A 317 -21.82 36.75 -11.94
CA THR A 317 -21.58 37.11 -13.35
C THR A 317 -22.66 38.03 -13.90
N LEU A 318 -23.94 37.77 -13.58
CA LEU A 318 -25.04 38.64 -13.99
C LEU A 318 -24.94 40.03 -13.34
N GLU A 319 -24.58 40.09 -12.06
CA GLU A 319 -24.37 41.36 -11.36
C GLU A 319 -23.19 42.14 -11.95
N LEU A 320 -22.09 41.47 -12.29
CA LEU A 320 -20.95 42.09 -12.98
C LEU A 320 -21.34 42.68 -14.32
N GLU A 321 -22.07 41.94 -15.17
CA GLU A 321 -22.56 42.45 -16.45
C GLU A 321 -23.45 43.69 -16.26
N GLN A 322 -24.34 43.69 -15.26
CA GLN A 322 -25.17 44.85 -14.94
C GLN A 322 -24.34 46.05 -14.48
N GLN A 323 -23.31 45.85 -13.67
CA GLN A 323 -22.41 46.92 -13.23
C GLN A 323 -21.55 47.46 -14.37
N GLU A 324 -21.11 46.60 -15.29
CA GLU A 324 -20.39 47.03 -16.49
C GLU A 324 -21.28 47.87 -17.41
N GLN A 325 -22.55 47.49 -17.60
CA GLN A 325 -23.52 48.28 -18.35
C GLN A 325 -23.77 49.65 -17.69
N LYS A 326 -23.92 49.70 -16.36
CA LYS A 326 -24.05 50.96 -15.62
C LYS A 326 -22.80 51.83 -15.78
N LYS A 327 -21.60 51.24 -15.68
CA LYS A 327 -20.33 51.95 -15.88
C LYS A 327 -20.21 52.50 -17.31
N LEU A 328 -20.63 51.73 -18.31
CA LEU A 328 -20.68 52.19 -19.70
C LEU A 328 -21.66 53.37 -19.85
N HIS A 329 -22.83 53.28 -19.24
CA HIS A 329 -23.82 54.35 -19.26
C HIS A 329 -23.29 55.64 -18.62
N ILE A 330 -22.68 55.55 -17.44
CA ILE A 330 -22.05 56.70 -16.77
C ILE A 330 -20.95 57.31 -17.65
N ARG A 331 -20.12 56.49 -18.31
CA ARG A 331 -19.11 57.01 -19.24
C ARG A 331 -19.72 57.75 -20.43
N GLN A 332 -20.85 57.27 -20.96
CA GLN A 332 -21.57 57.96 -22.02
C GLN A 332 -22.15 59.29 -21.55
N GLU A 333 -22.69 59.34 -20.32
CA GLU A 333 -23.18 60.59 -19.72
C GLU A 333 -22.05 61.59 -19.49
N GLN A 334 -20.91 61.16 -18.94
CA GLN A 334 -19.73 62.02 -18.76
C GLN A 334 -19.19 62.56 -20.09
N ALA A 335 -19.13 61.73 -21.13
CA ALA A 335 -18.72 62.17 -22.47
C ALA A 335 -19.72 63.19 -23.06
N SER A 336 -21.01 63.01 -22.80
CA SER A 336 -22.07 63.93 -23.20
C SER A 336 -21.95 65.27 -22.48
N GLU A 337 -21.78 65.27 -21.16
CA GLU A 337 -21.54 66.45 -20.33
C GLU A 337 -20.32 67.24 -20.82
N GLN A 338 -19.18 66.56 -21.01
CA GLN A 338 -17.96 67.18 -21.54
C GLN A 338 -18.18 67.84 -22.92
N TRP A 339 -18.99 67.22 -23.78
CA TRP A 339 -19.34 67.80 -25.07
C TRP A 339 -20.20 69.06 -24.91
N TYR A 340 -21.21 69.03 -24.02
CA TYR A 340 -22.06 70.19 -23.74
C TYR A 340 -21.26 71.34 -23.10
N ASP A 341 -20.38 71.06 -22.15
CA ASP A 341 -19.49 72.06 -21.52
C ASP A 341 -18.56 72.70 -22.55
N SER A 342 -17.94 71.86 -23.40
CA SER A 342 -17.07 72.34 -24.49
C SER A 342 -17.85 73.17 -25.50
N ARG A 343 -19.11 72.81 -25.78
CA ARG A 343 -20.01 73.54 -26.66
C ARG A 343 -20.37 74.91 -26.07
N GLU A 344 -20.73 74.96 -24.79
CA GLU A 344 -21.05 76.21 -24.10
C GLU A 344 -19.83 77.14 -24.02
N GLN A 345 -18.64 76.60 -23.76
CA GLN A 345 -17.39 77.37 -23.80
C GLN A 345 -17.13 77.94 -25.20
N LEU A 346 -17.35 77.16 -26.25
CA LEU A 346 -17.24 77.62 -27.63
C LEU A 346 -18.23 78.76 -27.93
N ASP A 347 -19.50 78.60 -27.55
CA ASP A 347 -20.52 79.61 -27.78
C ASP A 347 -20.20 80.91 -27.02
N ARG A 348 -19.67 80.83 -25.78
CA ARG A 348 -19.16 81.99 -25.02
C ARG A 348 -17.96 82.67 -25.70
N ILE A 349 -17.04 81.90 -26.28
CA ILE A 349 -15.90 82.45 -27.02
C ILE A 349 -16.37 83.17 -28.29
N TYR A 350 -17.36 82.62 -29.01
CA TYR A 350 -17.96 83.28 -30.16
C TYR A 350 -18.64 84.59 -29.78
N GLU A 351 -19.39 84.65 -28.67
CA GLU A 351 -19.97 85.89 -28.16
C GLU A 351 -18.90 86.93 -27.80
N GLN A 352 -17.80 86.51 -27.16
CA GLN A 352 -16.68 87.39 -26.85
C GLN A 352 -15.96 87.90 -28.10
N GLU A 353 -15.79 87.06 -29.11
CA GLU A 353 -15.22 87.44 -30.41
C GLU A 353 -16.10 88.47 -31.11
N GLU A 354 -17.43 88.27 -31.13
CA GLU A 354 -18.38 89.22 -31.70
C GLU A 354 -18.38 90.57 -30.96
N GLN A 355 -18.33 90.54 -29.61
CA GLN A 355 -18.19 91.75 -28.80
C GLN A 355 -16.87 92.48 -29.07
N ALA A 356 -15.76 91.75 -29.20
CA ALA A 356 -14.46 92.33 -29.53
C ALA A 356 -14.45 92.91 -30.95
N GLU A 357 -15.09 92.26 -31.92
CA GLU A 357 -15.15 92.74 -33.31
C GLU A 357 -16.02 94.00 -33.43
N THR A 358 -17.15 94.06 -32.71
CA THR A 358 -18.00 95.26 -32.64
C THR A 358 -17.29 96.42 -31.94
N ALA A 359 -16.57 96.16 -30.84
CA ALA A 359 -15.74 97.18 -30.19
C ALA A 359 -14.62 97.68 -31.12
N ARG A 360 -13.97 96.78 -31.87
CA ARG A 360 -12.96 97.15 -32.87
C ARG A 360 -13.53 98.05 -33.97
N LYS A 361 -14.73 97.74 -34.48
CA LYS A 361 -15.42 98.55 -35.50
C LYS A 361 -15.71 99.95 -34.97
N LYS A 362 -16.27 100.08 -33.75
CA LYS A 362 -16.50 101.38 -33.11
C LYS A 362 -15.21 102.18 -32.91
N ALA A 363 -14.15 101.54 -32.43
CA ALA A 363 -12.86 102.21 -32.25
C ALA A 363 -12.25 102.70 -33.58
N GLU A 364 -12.45 101.96 -34.68
CA GLU A 364 -11.99 102.40 -36.01
C GLU A 364 -12.85 103.56 -36.55
N GLU A 365 -14.16 103.57 -36.30
CA GLU A 365 -15.04 104.71 -36.61
C GLU A 365 -14.62 105.97 -35.83
N GLU A 366 -14.41 105.86 -34.51
CA GLU A 366 -13.92 106.96 -33.67
C GLU A 366 -12.55 107.47 -34.13
N LYS A 367 -11.65 106.57 -34.56
CA LYS A 367 -10.35 106.95 -35.12
C LYS A 367 -10.52 107.73 -36.42
N GLN A 368 -11.40 107.29 -37.33
CA GLN A 368 -11.66 108.01 -38.58
C GLN A 368 -12.25 109.41 -38.31
N GLU A 369 -13.18 109.53 -37.36
CA GLU A 369 -13.76 110.81 -36.96
C GLU A 369 -12.70 111.74 -36.37
N ASN A 370 -11.83 111.23 -35.48
CA ASN A 370 -10.73 112.01 -34.91
C ASN A 370 -9.72 112.47 -35.97
N VAL A 371 -9.39 111.63 -36.96
CA VAL A 371 -8.53 112.00 -38.08
C VAL A 371 -9.17 113.12 -38.91
N TRP A 372 -10.47 113.02 -39.21
CA TRP A 372 -11.21 114.07 -39.90
C TRP A 372 -11.23 115.38 -39.10
N LEU A 373 -11.48 115.31 -37.78
CA LEU A 373 -11.46 116.48 -36.89
C LEU A 373 -10.07 117.15 -36.88
N GLN A 374 -9.00 116.35 -36.87
CA GLN A 374 -7.63 116.84 -36.94
C GLN A 374 -7.37 117.58 -38.26
N GLU A 375 -7.81 117.04 -39.40
CA GLU A 375 -7.70 117.70 -40.70
C GLU A 375 -8.52 119.01 -40.75
N CYS A 376 -9.73 119.03 -40.20
CA CYS A 376 -10.52 120.25 -40.05
C CYS A 376 -9.80 121.30 -39.19
N GLN A 377 -9.18 120.91 -38.09
CA GLN A 377 -8.38 121.83 -37.26
C GLN A 377 -7.14 122.35 -37.99
N LYS A 378 -6.47 121.53 -38.79
CA LYS A 378 -5.35 121.98 -39.65
C LYS A 378 -5.84 123.01 -40.68
N ALA A 379 -6.97 122.76 -41.33
CA ALA A 379 -7.58 123.68 -42.29
C ALA A 379 -7.97 125.01 -41.63
N ALA A 380 -8.57 124.97 -40.43
CA ALA A 380 -8.92 126.18 -39.67
C ALA A 380 -7.67 127.02 -39.32
N ARG A 381 -6.58 126.38 -38.88
CA ARG A 381 -5.30 127.06 -38.62
C ARG A 381 -4.73 127.72 -39.88
N LEU A 382 -4.79 127.03 -41.02
CA LEU A 382 -4.38 127.58 -42.31
C LEU A 382 -5.25 128.79 -42.70
N TRP A 383 -6.57 128.73 -42.46
CA TRP A 383 -7.47 129.83 -42.78
C TRP A 383 -7.16 131.07 -41.92
N THR A 384 -7.04 130.94 -40.60
CA THR A 384 -6.61 132.06 -39.73
C THR A 384 -5.29 132.70 -40.18
N LYS A 385 -4.38 131.91 -40.75
CA LYS A 385 -3.09 132.43 -41.24
C LYS A 385 -3.26 133.27 -42.51
N ILE A 386 -4.16 132.90 -43.43
CA ILE A 386 -4.45 133.70 -44.62
C ILE A 386 -5.17 135.01 -44.23
N GLU A 387 -6.10 134.95 -43.28
CA GLU A 387 -6.82 136.15 -42.80
C GLU A 387 -5.87 137.19 -42.20
N THR A 388 -4.90 136.76 -41.38
CA THR A 388 -3.86 137.68 -40.85
C THR A 388 -2.96 138.27 -41.94
N LEU A 389 -2.67 137.52 -43.01
CA LEU A 389 -1.87 138.01 -44.13
C LEU A 389 -2.67 138.99 -45.02
N GLN A 390 -3.99 138.84 -45.13
CA GLN A 390 -4.85 139.80 -45.83
C GLN A 390 -4.99 141.12 -45.06
N GLY A 391 -5.16 141.08 -43.74
CA GLY A 391 -5.18 142.28 -42.90
C GLY A 391 -3.88 143.10 -42.95
N ALA A 392 -2.73 142.43 -43.02
CA ALA A 392 -1.43 143.10 -43.17
C ALA A 392 -1.26 143.76 -44.55
N ALA A 393 -1.83 143.19 -45.61
CA ALA A 393 -1.78 143.75 -46.96
C ALA A 393 -2.65 145.01 -47.13
N ASP A 394 -3.78 145.09 -46.44
CA ASP A 394 -4.68 146.25 -46.50
C ASP A 394 -4.20 147.43 -45.63
N ALA A 395 -3.52 147.15 -44.51
CA ALA A 395 -2.87 148.18 -43.68
C ALA A 395 -1.72 148.90 -44.41
N LEU A 396 -0.96 148.19 -45.25
CA LEU A 396 0.12 148.76 -46.06
C LEU A 396 -0.38 149.61 -47.23
N LYS A 397 -1.60 149.38 -47.73
CA LYS A 397 -2.22 150.21 -48.79
C LYS A 397 -2.75 151.55 -48.25
N LEU A 398 -3.13 151.62 -46.97
CA LEU A 398 -3.64 152.85 -46.35
C LEU A 398 -2.51 153.83 -45.98
N GLN A 399 -1.34 153.33 -45.57
CA GLN A 399 -0.21 154.17 -45.16
C GLN A 399 0.50 154.92 -46.30
N ILE A 400 0.22 154.57 -47.56
CA ILE A 400 0.81 155.23 -48.74
C ILE A 400 -0.01 156.47 -49.17
N ALA A 401 -1.23 156.66 -48.65
CA ALA A 401 -2.16 157.69 -49.12
C ALA A 401 -2.15 159.03 -48.35
N GLU A 402 -1.46 159.16 -47.19
CA GLU A 402 -1.68 160.31 -46.28
C GLU A 402 -0.44 161.14 -45.88
N ALA A 403 0.70 161.07 -46.57
CA ALA A 403 1.89 161.80 -46.11
C ALA A 403 2.71 162.51 -47.21
N GLN A 404 2.19 163.62 -47.78
CA GLN A 404 2.99 164.69 -48.39
C GLN A 404 2.27 166.06 -48.38
N GLN A 405 2.63 166.98 -47.44
CA GLN A 405 3.08 168.36 -47.74
C GLN A 405 3.51 169.15 -46.47
N GLU A 406 4.82 169.40 -46.41
CA GLU A 406 5.58 170.62 -46.09
C GLU A 406 5.24 171.63 -44.95
N ASN A 407 6.25 171.76 -44.06
CA ASN A 407 7.08 172.95 -43.75
C ASN A 407 6.72 174.04 -42.69
N GLU A 408 7.71 174.18 -41.77
CA GLU A 408 8.33 175.36 -41.12
C GLU A 408 7.51 176.28 -40.19
N THR A 409 7.91 176.56 -38.94
CA THR A 409 9.12 177.27 -38.46
C THR A 409 9.16 177.09 -36.91
N SER A 410 10.24 176.89 -36.15
CA SER A 410 11.59 177.49 -36.07
C SER A 410 11.67 179.00 -35.79
N ARG A 411 11.66 179.38 -34.50
CA ARG A 411 12.62 180.29 -33.82
C ARG A 411 12.08 180.81 -32.49
N ARG A 412 12.44 180.17 -31.35
CA ARG A 412 12.75 180.88 -30.09
C ARG A 412 13.29 180.05 -28.92
N ILE A 413 13.33 178.73 -28.96
CA ILE A 413 13.85 177.93 -27.81
C ILE A 413 15.26 177.38 -28.11
N ARG A 414 16.13 178.25 -28.65
CA ARG A 414 17.56 177.97 -28.84
C ARG A 414 18.46 178.61 -27.78
N ASP A 415 17.92 179.43 -26.88
CA ASP A 415 18.75 180.23 -25.95
C ASP A 415 18.88 179.63 -24.53
N LEU A 416 18.20 178.53 -24.20
CA LEU A 416 18.23 177.91 -22.86
C LEU A 416 19.05 176.61 -22.75
N ALA A 417 19.46 176.01 -23.87
CA ALA A 417 20.06 174.67 -23.90
C ALA A 417 21.57 174.63 -23.54
N TYR A 418 22.27 175.78 -23.54
CA TYR A 418 23.74 175.79 -23.40
C TYR A 418 24.22 175.82 -21.94
N SER A 419 23.45 176.37 -20.99
CA SER A 419 23.89 176.45 -19.57
C SER A 419 23.72 175.14 -18.80
N LEU A 420 22.83 174.25 -19.24
CA LEU A 420 22.57 172.94 -18.62
C LEU A 420 23.64 171.88 -18.97
N ARG A 421 24.37 172.04 -20.08
CA ARG A 421 25.31 171.00 -20.54
C ARG A 421 26.59 170.91 -19.71
N CYS A 422 26.99 171.97 -19.03
CA CYS A 422 28.26 172.01 -18.29
C CYS A 422 28.16 171.51 -16.83
N SER A 423 26.96 171.41 -16.24
CA SER A 423 26.78 170.92 -14.86
C SER A 423 26.53 169.41 -14.77
N TRP A 424 25.97 168.80 -15.82
CA TRP A 424 25.63 167.37 -15.84
C TRP A 424 26.79 166.44 -16.21
N SER A 425 27.83 166.94 -16.90
CA SER A 425 28.97 166.11 -17.29
C SER A 425 29.79 165.59 -16.10
N LYS A 426 29.84 166.33 -14.98
CA LYS A 426 30.54 165.88 -13.75
C LYS A 426 29.78 164.81 -12.96
N ARG A 427 28.44 164.81 -12.98
CA ARG A 427 27.63 163.80 -12.27
C ARG A 427 27.54 162.45 -12.99
N LEU A 428 27.72 162.42 -14.30
CA LEU A 428 27.61 161.19 -15.09
C LEU A 428 28.82 160.25 -14.87
N GLN A 429 30.00 160.81 -14.59
CA GLN A 429 31.22 160.02 -14.40
C GLN A 429 31.25 159.28 -13.05
N GLU A 430 30.71 159.89 -11.98
CA GLU A 430 30.59 159.24 -10.65
C GLU A 430 29.50 158.14 -10.60
N ALA A 431 28.52 158.18 -11.51
CA ALA A 431 27.48 157.16 -11.59
C ALA A 431 27.95 155.89 -12.32
N GLY A 432 28.79 156.02 -13.35
CA GLY A 432 29.32 154.88 -14.12
C GLY A 432 30.21 153.95 -13.31
N GLU A 433 31.05 154.48 -12.42
CA GLU A 433 31.95 153.67 -11.58
C GLU A 433 31.19 152.83 -10.54
N LYS A 434 29.98 153.24 -10.13
CA LYS A 434 29.13 152.46 -9.20
C LYS A 434 28.36 151.34 -9.89
N GLU A 435 28.04 151.48 -11.17
CA GLU A 435 27.29 150.49 -11.95
C GLU A 435 28.16 149.24 -12.25
N GLU A 436 29.44 149.43 -12.60
CA GLU A 436 30.37 148.32 -12.83
C GLU A 436 30.65 147.49 -11.57
N ALA A 437 30.61 148.10 -10.38
CA ALA A 437 30.79 147.39 -9.11
C ALA A 437 29.60 146.46 -8.80
N TYR A 438 28.36 146.94 -9.00
CA TYR A 438 27.16 146.13 -8.73
C TYR A 438 26.94 144.99 -9.74
N MET A 439 27.40 145.15 -11.00
CA MET A 439 27.30 144.08 -12.00
C MET A 439 28.15 142.86 -11.65
N LYS A 440 29.34 143.06 -11.07
CA LYS A 440 30.20 141.95 -10.61
C LYS A 440 29.60 141.20 -9.40
N GLU A 441 29.03 141.91 -8.44
CA GLU A 441 28.34 141.27 -7.30
C GLU A 441 27.12 140.44 -7.74
N LEU A 442 26.43 140.85 -8.81
CA LEU A 442 25.26 140.12 -9.31
C LEU A 442 25.62 138.80 -10.01
N GLU A 443 26.75 138.75 -10.72
CA GLU A 443 27.25 137.52 -11.38
C GLU A 443 27.65 136.46 -10.36
N ASP A 444 28.36 136.83 -9.30
CA ASP A 444 28.78 135.91 -8.22
C ASP A 444 27.57 135.28 -7.50
N ILE A 445 26.53 136.07 -7.22
CA ILE A 445 25.29 135.58 -6.58
C ILE A 445 24.51 134.62 -7.49
N GLN A 446 24.50 134.86 -8.82
CA GLN A 446 23.83 133.97 -9.77
C GLN A 446 24.54 132.62 -9.90
N GLU A 447 25.86 132.59 -9.78
CA GLU A 447 26.63 131.35 -9.85
C GLU A 447 26.47 130.51 -8.57
N GLN A 448 26.41 131.13 -7.39
CA GLN A 448 26.03 130.44 -6.14
C GLN A 448 24.63 129.81 -6.23
N ARG A 449 23.64 130.55 -6.74
CA ARG A 449 22.26 130.03 -6.88
C ARG A 449 22.15 128.84 -7.83
N ARG A 450 22.99 128.75 -8.86
CA ARG A 450 23.03 127.58 -9.77
C ARG A 450 23.62 126.35 -9.08
N ARG A 451 24.64 126.51 -8.23
CA ARG A 451 25.25 125.40 -7.50
C ARG A 451 24.28 124.79 -6.48
N GLU A 452 23.63 125.62 -5.66
CA GLU A 452 22.63 125.14 -4.67
C GLU A 452 21.43 124.43 -5.31
N LYS A 453 20.99 124.88 -6.50
CA LYS A 453 19.87 124.24 -7.22
C LYS A 453 20.25 122.89 -7.83
N ALA A 454 21.51 122.70 -8.22
CA ALA A 454 22.02 121.43 -8.71
C ALA A 454 22.15 120.40 -7.57
N GLU A 455 22.65 120.83 -6.39
CA GLU A 455 22.74 119.98 -5.18
C GLU A 455 21.35 119.54 -4.72
N LYS A 456 20.36 120.44 -4.67
CA LYS A 456 18.97 120.07 -4.33
C LYS A 456 18.38 119.01 -5.28
N SER A 457 18.63 119.13 -6.59
CA SER A 457 18.12 118.16 -7.58
C SER A 457 18.79 116.78 -7.47
N GLN A 458 20.03 116.72 -6.99
CA GLN A 458 20.72 115.45 -6.73
C GLN A 458 20.12 114.75 -5.50
N LEU A 459 19.90 115.49 -4.40
CA LEU A 459 19.27 114.96 -3.19
C LEU A 459 17.84 114.44 -3.44
N GLU A 460 17.02 115.16 -4.21
CA GLU A 460 15.66 114.71 -4.56
C GLU A 460 15.66 113.38 -5.36
N LYS A 461 16.66 113.16 -6.22
CA LYS A 461 16.81 111.89 -6.96
C LYS A 461 17.27 110.74 -6.06
N GLU A 462 18.12 111.02 -5.08
CA GLU A 462 18.57 110.01 -4.10
C GLU A 462 17.42 109.58 -3.18
N ILE A 463 16.62 110.53 -2.67
CA ILE A 463 15.41 110.24 -1.88
C ILE A 463 14.43 109.37 -2.68
N GLY A 464 14.21 109.68 -3.96
CA GLY A 464 13.35 108.89 -4.84
C GLY A 464 13.83 107.44 -5.01
N ARG A 465 15.14 107.24 -5.16
CA ARG A 465 15.74 105.89 -5.23
C ARG A 465 15.57 105.13 -3.93
N PHE A 466 15.82 105.75 -2.78
CA PHE A 466 15.66 105.10 -1.48
C PHE A 466 14.21 104.69 -1.21
N HIS A 467 13.21 105.49 -1.59
CA HIS A 467 11.79 105.09 -1.48
C HIS A 467 11.44 103.88 -2.35
N GLN A 468 11.96 103.82 -3.58
CA GLN A 468 11.74 102.68 -4.49
C GLN A 468 12.39 101.40 -3.95
N THR A 469 13.63 101.50 -3.44
CA THR A 469 14.32 100.37 -2.82
C THR A 469 13.60 99.89 -1.56
N ARG A 470 13.14 100.82 -0.71
CA ARG A 470 12.35 100.48 0.49
C ARG A 470 11.06 99.72 0.14
N GLY A 471 10.29 100.20 -0.85
CA GLY A 471 9.06 99.52 -1.28
C GLY A 471 9.30 98.13 -1.88
N MET A 472 10.42 97.94 -2.61
CA MET A 472 10.81 96.62 -3.13
C MET A 472 11.18 95.64 -1.99
N LEU A 473 11.94 96.10 -1.00
CA LEU A 473 12.34 95.30 0.16
C LEU A 473 11.14 94.96 1.06
N GLU A 474 10.22 95.91 1.29
CA GLU A 474 8.95 95.68 2.00
C GLU A 474 8.08 94.64 1.29
N GLY A 475 8.00 94.69 -0.05
CA GLY A 475 7.30 93.68 -0.86
C GLY A 475 7.89 92.28 -0.69
N LYS A 476 9.22 92.14 -0.82
CA LYS A 476 9.93 90.87 -0.62
C LYS A 476 9.72 90.29 0.78
N MET A 477 9.69 91.11 1.83
CA MET A 477 9.44 90.65 3.19
C MET A 477 8.01 90.10 3.36
N LYS A 478 7.02 90.73 2.73
CA LYS A 478 5.63 90.29 2.81
C LYS A 478 5.40 88.98 2.07
N ASP A 479 5.97 88.85 0.87
CA ASP A 479 5.90 87.61 0.08
C ASP A 479 6.53 86.43 0.84
N PHE A 480 7.66 86.67 1.52
CA PHE A 480 8.32 85.66 2.35
C PHE A 480 7.48 85.24 3.57
N GLN A 481 6.81 86.17 4.25
CA GLN A 481 5.92 85.85 5.38
C GLN A 481 4.73 84.96 4.96
N GLU A 482 4.19 85.18 3.76
CA GLU A 482 3.13 84.32 3.21
C GLU A 482 3.65 82.93 2.80
N GLN A 483 4.91 82.83 2.38
CA GLN A 483 5.58 81.56 2.07
C GLN A 483 5.95 80.78 3.34
N GLU A 484 6.44 81.47 4.38
CA GLU A 484 6.77 80.90 5.68
C GLU A 484 5.58 80.15 6.29
N ALA A 485 4.40 80.80 6.34
CA ALA A 485 3.19 80.16 6.88
C ALA A 485 2.82 78.87 6.13
N LYS A 486 2.94 78.87 4.80
CA LYS A 486 2.64 77.71 3.95
C LYS A 486 3.65 76.58 4.12
N ILE A 487 4.94 76.89 4.29
CA ILE A 487 5.99 75.88 4.46
C ILE A 487 5.95 75.26 5.86
N LEU A 488 5.69 76.07 6.90
CA LEU A 488 5.52 75.57 8.27
C LEU A 488 4.30 74.66 8.41
N GLU A 489 3.18 75.00 7.75
CA GLU A 489 1.99 74.14 7.71
C GLU A 489 2.26 72.81 6.98
N LYS A 490 2.98 72.84 5.85
CA LYS A 490 3.34 71.64 5.08
C LYS A 490 4.34 70.72 5.79
N THR A 491 5.29 71.29 6.52
CA THR A 491 6.33 70.54 7.25
C THR A 491 5.84 70.05 8.61
N GLY A 492 4.75 70.63 9.14
CA GLY A 492 4.19 70.29 10.44
C GLY A 492 5.01 70.81 11.63
N VAL A 493 5.91 71.76 11.37
CA VAL A 493 6.83 72.33 12.36
C VAL A 493 6.28 73.68 12.84
N SER A 494 6.30 73.91 14.16
CA SER A 494 5.97 75.22 14.75
C SER A 494 7.26 75.86 15.26
N LEU A 495 7.58 77.06 14.77
CA LEU A 495 8.72 77.85 15.22
C LEU A 495 8.25 79.23 15.67
N LEU A 496 8.84 79.75 16.74
CA LEU A 496 8.58 81.11 17.23
C LEU A 496 9.69 82.06 16.80
N ARG A 497 9.32 83.28 16.39
CA ARG A 497 10.25 84.38 16.12
C ARG A 497 10.41 85.27 17.37
N ASN A 498 11.64 85.71 17.66
CA ASN A 498 11.92 86.64 18.74
C ASN A 498 11.48 88.09 18.38
N LEU A 499 11.67 89.07 19.29
CA LEU A 499 11.30 90.48 19.07
C LEU A 499 12.05 91.15 17.90
N LEU A 500 13.23 90.62 17.54
CA LEU A 500 14.02 91.04 16.36
C LEU A 500 13.59 90.29 15.10
N GLY A 501 12.62 89.37 15.19
CA GLY A 501 12.12 88.51 14.14
C GLY A 501 13.13 87.46 13.66
N GLU A 502 14.10 87.08 14.49
CA GLU A 502 15.00 85.95 14.26
C GLU A 502 14.42 84.66 14.87
N LEU A 503 14.72 83.52 14.27
CA LEU A 503 14.33 82.20 14.77
C LEU A 503 15.23 81.75 15.93
N GLU A 504 14.65 81.08 16.92
CA GLU A 504 15.42 80.55 18.05
C GLU A 504 16.29 79.36 17.62
N SER A 505 17.60 79.44 17.92
CA SER A 505 18.59 78.49 17.39
C SER A 505 18.40 77.06 17.90
N GLU A 506 17.83 76.89 19.09
CA GLU A 506 17.58 75.58 19.69
C GLU A 506 16.34 74.91 19.09
N GLU A 507 15.25 75.65 18.88
CA GLU A 507 14.03 75.15 18.24
C GLU A 507 14.28 74.72 16.80
N VAL A 508 15.07 75.50 16.04
CA VAL A 508 15.46 75.13 14.66
C VAL A 508 16.27 73.84 14.63
N ARG A 509 17.23 73.67 15.54
CA ARG A 509 18.02 72.41 15.63
C ARG A 509 17.15 71.23 16.03
N ALA A 510 16.20 71.43 16.94
CA ALA A 510 15.27 70.39 17.37
C ALA A 510 14.38 69.95 16.19
N ALA A 511 13.82 70.88 15.43
CA ALA A 511 13.03 70.60 14.23
C ALA A 511 13.84 69.89 13.13
N GLN A 512 15.07 70.35 12.84
CA GLN A 512 15.97 69.67 11.91
C GLN A 512 16.26 68.23 12.34
N LYS A 513 16.49 68.02 13.64
CA LYS A 513 16.75 66.68 14.19
C LYS A 513 15.52 65.78 14.06
N GLN A 514 14.33 66.27 14.39
CA GLN A 514 13.08 65.50 14.27
C GLN A 514 12.77 65.08 12.83
N LEU A 515 12.89 66.01 11.87
CA LEU A 515 12.66 65.70 10.46
C LEU A 515 13.68 64.69 9.92
N ARG A 516 14.94 64.81 10.34
CA ARG A 516 16.00 63.87 9.98
C ARG A 516 15.77 62.48 10.58
N GLU A 517 15.40 62.40 11.86
CA GLU A 517 15.08 61.13 12.52
C GLU A 517 13.88 60.45 11.87
N ALA A 518 12.82 61.20 11.55
CA ALA A 518 11.64 60.68 10.85
C ALA A 518 11.98 60.14 9.45
N ARG A 519 12.85 60.83 8.70
CA ARG A 519 13.34 60.33 7.41
C ARG A 519 14.19 59.06 7.58
N GLU A 520 15.17 59.07 8.48
CA GLU A 520 16.06 57.92 8.70
C GLU A 520 15.28 56.68 9.16
N GLU A 521 14.23 56.85 9.97
CA GLU A 521 13.35 55.76 10.40
C GLU A 521 12.49 55.21 9.25
N ALA A 522 11.94 56.08 8.41
CA ALA A 522 11.22 55.68 7.19
C ALA A 522 12.15 54.99 6.16
N GLU A 523 13.38 55.47 6.01
CA GLU A 523 14.41 54.91 5.14
C GLU A 523 14.80 53.50 5.60
N LYS A 524 15.12 53.33 6.89
CA LYS A 524 15.43 52.02 7.48
C LYS A 524 14.28 51.02 7.33
N SER A 525 13.04 51.46 7.56
CA SER A 525 11.87 50.60 7.42
C SER A 525 11.66 50.14 5.97
N CYS A 526 11.87 51.04 5.01
CA CYS A 526 11.79 50.73 3.58
C CYS A 526 12.92 49.79 3.12
N GLU A 527 14.16 50.03 3.55
CA GLU A 527 15.30 49.17 3.24
C GLU A 527 15.17 47.77 3.87
N ALA A 528 14.71 47.68 5.11
CA ALA A 528 14.49 46.39 5.78
C ALA A 528 13.45 45.55 5.02
N ALA A 529 12.33 46.15 4.59
CA ALA A 529 11.32 45.46 3.80
C ALA A 529 11.84 44.99 2.43
N LYS A 530 12.70 45.79 1.78
CA LYS A 530 13.36 45.41 0.51
C LYS A 530 14.36 44.26 0.69
N GLN A 531 15.16 44.30 1.75
CA GLN A 531 16.10 43.22 2.07
C GLN A 531 15.37 41.92 2.41
N GLU A 532 14.27 41.99 3.17
CA GLU A 532 13.43 40.83 3.46
C GLU A 532 12.85 40.23 2.18
N ARG A 533 12.33 41.07 1.27
CA ARG A 533 11.83 40.63 -0.04
C ARG A 533 12.91 39.91 -0.86
N ASP A 534 14.10 40.49 -0.96
CA ASP A 534 15.19 39.90 -1.76
C ASP A 534 15.69 38.57 -1.14
N ALA A 535 15.71 38.46 0.19
CA ALA A 535 15.99 37.20 0.88
C ALA A 535 14.92 36.13 0.62
N LEU A 536 13.64 36.52 0.60
CA LEU A 536 12.53 35.61 0.30
C LEU A 536 12.53 35.15 -1.15
N TYR A 537 12.90 36.00 -2.12
CA TYR A 537 13.06 35.58 -3.52
C TYR A 537 14.16 34.52 -3.68
N ARG A 538 15.32 34.69 -3.02
CA ARG A 538 16.38 33.67 -3.02
C ARG A 538 15.89 32.35 -2.43
N LYS A 539 15.14 32.43 -1.33
CA LYS A 539 14.54 31.25 -0.69
C LYS A 539 13.52 30.56 -1.60
N GLU A 540 12.72 31.31 -2.37
CA GLU A 540 11.79 30.74 -3.36
C GLU A 540 12.55 30.02 -4.49
N GLU A 541 13.62 30.60 -5.02
CA GLU A 541 14.46 29.96 -6.05
C GLU A 541 15.10 28.66 -5.56
N GLU A 542 15.66 28.67 -4.35
CA GLU A 542 16.23 27.46 -3.71
C GLU A 542 15.17 26.37 -3.51
N GLN A 543 13.98 26.73 -3.00
CA GLN A 543 12.87 25.80 -2.82
C GLN A 543 12.34 25.25 -4.15
N SER A 544 12.30 26.07 -5.20
CA SER A 544 11.92 25.65 -6.56
C SER A 544 12.92 24.65 -7.14
N GLY A 545 14.22 24.89 -6.94
CA GLY A 545 15.29 23.96 -7.33
C GLY A 545 15.17 22.62 -6.61
N GLN A 546 14.99 22.64 -5.29
CA GLN A 546 14.78 21.43 -4.47
C GLN A 546 13.54 20.66 -4.93
N GLN A 547 12.42 21.34 -5.18
CA GLN A 547 11.19 20.71 -5.69
C GLN A 547 11.43 19.98 -7.00
N MET A 548 12.13 20.60 -7.95
CA MET A 548 12.44 19.99 -9.23
C MET A 548 13.31 18.75 -9.08
N GLU A 549 14.25 18.77 -8.13
CA GLU A 549 15.11 17.63 -7.82
C GLU A 549 14.34 16.49 -7.16
N THR A 550 13.51 16.76 -6.14
CA THR A 550 12.59 15.76 -5.55
C THR A 550 11.65 15.17 -6.58
N ALA A 551 11.10 15.98 -7.51
CA ALA A 551 10.23 15.48 -8.58
C ALA A 551 10.98 14.55 -9.55
N ARG A 552 12.24 14.86 -9.88
CA ARG A 552 13.09 13.96 -10.69
C ARG A 552 13.35 12.64 -9.96
N GLN A 553 13.65 12.70 -8.66
CA GLN A 553 13.88 11.51 -7.84
C GLN A 553 12.62 10.65 -7.75
N LEU A 554 11.44 11.24 -7.53
CA LEU A 554 10.15 10.53 -7.53
C LEU A 554 9.87 9.84 -8.87
N ASN A 555 10.12 10.51 -10.00
CA ASN A 555 9.94 9.92 -11.32
C ASN A 555 10.91 8.75 -11.58
N ALA A 556 12.18 8.89 -11.18
CA ALA A 556 13.16 7.81 -11.29
C ALA A 556 12.76 6.60 -10.43
N LEU A 557 12.34 6.86 -9.19
CA LEU A 557 11.87 5.84 -8.26
C LEU A 557 10.62 5.13 -8.78
N GLN A 558 9.69 5.85 -9.41
CA GLN A 558 8.50 5.28 -10.03
C GLN A 558 8.86 4.33 -11.18
N TYR A 559 9.88 4.65 -11.96
CA TYR A 559 10.39 3.74 -13.00
C TYR A 559 10.98 2.47 -12.36
N GLU A 560 11.85 2.61 -11.35
CA GLU A 560 12.43 1.47 -10.64
C GLU A 560 11.37 0.57 -10.00
N MET A 561 10.34 1.15 -9.37
CA MET A 561 9.21 0.40 -8.83
C MET A 561 8.47 -0.37 -9.93
N SER A 562 8.20 0.26 -11.08
CA SER A 562 7.52 -0.42 -12.19
C SER A 562 8.33 -1.57 -12.78
N GLU A 563 9.66 -1.47 -12.75
CA GLU A 563 10.55 -2.55 -13.18
C GLU A 563 10.52 -3.72 -12.18
N GLN A 564 10.57 -3.43 -10.88
CA GLN A 564 10.47 -4.45 -9.83
C GLN A 564 9.09 -5.13 -9.81
N GLU A 565 8.00 -4.39 -10.06
CA GLU A 565 6.65 -4.96 -10.20
C GLU A 565 6.56 -5.94 -11.37
N ARG A 566 7.20 -5.61 -12.51
CA ARG A 566 7.29 -6.53 -13.66
C ARG A 566 8.07 -7.79 -13.30
N TRP A 567 9.23 -7.65 -12.66
CA TRP A 567 10.03 -8.81 -12.23
C TRP A 567 9.27 -9.70 -11.26
N MET A 568 8.52 -9.10 -10.34
CA MET A 568 7.65 -9.81 -9.41
C MET A 568 6.56 -10.57 -10.20
N ALA A 569 5.88 -9.92 -11.14
CA ALA A 569 4.83 -10.55 -11.94
C ALA A 569 5.36 -11.73 -12.76
N ASP A 570 6.52 -11.57 -13.39
CA ASP A 570 7.19 -12.64 -14.14
C ASP A 570 7.57 -13.80 -13.21
N PHE A 571 8.09 -13.51 -12.01
CA PHE A 571 8.40 -14.52 -10.99
C PHE A 571 7.15 -15.29 -10.55
N ARG A 572 6.07 -14.61 -10.14
CA ARG A 572 4.83 -15.27 -9.70
C ARG A 572 4.19 -16.10 -10.79
N LYS A 573 4.24 -15.62 -12.04
CA LYS A 573 3.73 -16.39 -13.18
C LYS A 573 4.52 -17.68 -13.39
N ALA A 574 5.85 -17.61 -13.37
CA ALA A 574 6.70 -18.79 -13.50
C ALA A 574 6.53 -19.76 -12.31
N GLU A 575 6.37 -19.23 -11.09
CA GLU A 575 6.11 -20.01 -9.88
C GLU A 575 4.75 -20.73 -9.96
N GLU A 576 3.68 -20.03 -10.35
CA GLU A 576 2.34 -20.60 -10.50
C GLU A 576 2.29 -21.69 -11.58
N GLU A 577 2.91 -21.45 -12.73
CA GLU A 577 3.01 -22.43 -13.82
C GLU A 577 3.72 -23.72 -13.34
N CYS A 578 4.82 -23.58 -12.60
CA CYS A 578 5.56 -24.72 -12.07
C CYS A 578 4.81 -25.46 -10.96
N LEU A 579 4.21 -24.73 -10.01
CA LEU A 579 3.41 -25.32 -8.93
C LEU A 579 2.19 -26.07 -9.47
N THR A 580 1.56 -25.56 -10.54
CA THR A 580 0.46 -26.24 -11.21
C THR A 580 0.90 -27.60 -11.77
N ILE A 581 2.09 -27.67 -12.36
CA ILE A 581 2.67 -28.92 -12.86
C ILE A 581 3.04 -29.87 -11.72
N LEU A 582 3.64 -29.37 -10.64
CA LEU A 582 3.96 -30.20 -9.47
C LEU A 582 2.69 -30.83 -8.88
N LYS A 583 1.61 -30.06 -8.74
CA LYS A 583 0.29 -30.54 -8.29
C LYS A 583 -0.34 -31.54 -9.26
N LEU A 584 -0.28 -31.28 -10.56
CA LEU A 584 -0.84 -32.19 -11.59
C LEU A 584 -0.26 -33.60 -11.49
N TYR A 585 1.00 -33.70 -11.04
CA TYR A 585 1.72 -34.97 -10.99
C TYR A 585 2.01 -35.45 -9.55
N ASP A 586 1.30 -34.94 -8.54
CA ASP A 586 1.45 -35.33 -7.13
C ASP A 586 2.92 -35.23 -6.62
N LEU A 587 3.58 -34.11 -6.92
CA LEU A 587 4.92 -33.79 -6.43
C LEU A 587 4.84 -32.71 -5.35
N ASP A 588 5.74 -32.78 -4.37
CA ASP A 588 5.80 -31.79 -3.29
C ASP A 588 6.22 -30.41 -3.82
N ASP A 589 5.55 -29.36 -3.37
CA ASP A 589 5.82 -27.96 -3.76
C ASP A 589 7.27 -27.53 -3.42
N GLU A 590 7.89 -28.15 -2.41
CA GLU A 590 9.29 -27.91 -2.02
C GLU A 590 10.30 -28.22 -3.14
N LEU A 591 9.92 -29.06 -4.10
CA LEU A 591 10.75 -29.46 -5.24
C LEU A 591 10.89 -28.37 -6.29
N LEU A 592 10.14 -27.27 -6.21
CA LEU A 592 10.25 -26.14 -7.12
C LEU A 592 11.70 -25.61 -7.21
N TYR A 593 12.39 -25.58 -6.07
CA TYR A 593 13.77 -25.09 -5.96
C TYR A 593 14.83 -26.21 -6.04
N ASP A 594 14.41 -27.48 -6.04
CA ASP A 594 15.29 -28.65 -6.18
C ASP A 594 15.14 -29.26 -7.59
N ARG A 595 15.78 -28.61 -8.56
CA ARG A 595 15.70 -28.98 -9.98
C ARG A 595 16.11 -30.43 -10.23
N GLU A 596 17.16 -30.91 -9.58
CA GLU A 596 17.68 -32.27 -9.84
C GLU A 596 16.67 -33.33 -9.38
N THR A 597 16.10 -33.16 -8.19
CA THR A 597 15.11 -34.11 -7.65
C THR A 597 13.80 -34.04 -8.42
N ALA A 598 13.34 -32.84 -8.79
CA ALA A 598 12.13 -32.66 -9.60
C ALA A 598 12.26 -33.30 -11.00
N GLN A 599 13.39 -33.06 -11.68
CA GLN A 599 13.68 -33.67 -12.99
C GLN A 599 13.71 -35.19 -12.91
N LYS A 600 14.38 -35.74 -11.90
CA LYS A 600 14.46 -37.20 -11.72
C LYS A 600 13.09 -37.83 -11.50
N LYS A 601 12.25 -37.24 -10.64
CA LYS A 601 10.87 -37.71 -10.41
C LYS A 601 10.02 -37.63 -11.70
N MET A 602 10.19 -36.59 -12.52
CA MET A 602 9.50 -36.51 -13.81
C MET A 602 10.01 -37.54 -14.82
N GLU A 603 11.32 -37.79 -14.87
CA GLU A 603 11.90 -38.83 -15.71
C GLU A 603 11.41 -40.23 -15.34
N ASP A 604 11.24 -40.51 -14.05
CA ASP A 604 10.68 -41.77 -13.58
C ASP A 604 9.22 -41.94 -14.02
N LYS A 605 8.39 -40.89 -13.94
CA LYS A 605 7.01 -40.91 -14.49
C LYS A 605 6.99 -41.10 -16.00
N ILE A 606 7.86 -40.41 -16.75
CA ILE A 606 8.00 -40.60 -18.20
C ILE A 606 8.40 -42.04 -18.52
N ARG A 607 9.31 -42.63 -17.74
CA ARG A 607 9.75 -44.02 -17.90
C ARG A 607 8.61 -45.01 -17.64
N GLU A 608 7.78 -44.75 -16.62
CA GLU A 608 6.59 -45.56 -16.34
C GLU A 608 5.59 -45.51 -17.51
N GLN A 609 5.32 -44.31 -18.04
CA GLN A 609 4.42 -44.17 -19.19
C GLN A 609 4.97 -44.85 -20.45
N ARG A 610 6.28 -44.77 -20.71
CA ARG A 610 6.93 -45.53 -21.80
C ARG A 610 6.69 -47.03 -21.68
N LYS A 611 6.73 -47.60 -20.47
CA LYS A 611 6.43 -49.02 -20.24
C LYS A 611 4.97 -49.35 -20.56
N ARG A 612 4.03 -48.49 -20.17
CA ARG A 612 2.59 -48.68 -20.47
C ARG A 612 2.31 -48.64 -21.98
N ILE A 613 2.87 -47.65 -22.68
CA ILE A 613 2.77 -47.55 -24.15
C ILE A 613 3.36 -48.79 -24.82
N ALA A 614 4.55 -49.25 -24.39
CA ALA A 614 5.17 -50.45 -24.94
C ALA A 614 4.32 -51.72 -24.70
N GLY A 615 3.65 -51.80 -23.54
CA GLY A 615 2.70 -52.87 -23.23
C GLY A 615 1.50 -52.90 -24.17
N GLU A 616 0.83 -51.75 -24.35
CA GLU A 616 -0.31 -51.63 -25.29
C GLU A 616 0.13 -51.86 -26.74
N GLN A 617 1.34 -51.44 -27.14
CA GLN A 617 1.89 -51.73 -28.46
C GLN A 617 2.15 -53.22 -28.68
N ALA A 618 2.62 -53.94 -27.65
CA ALA A 618 2.81 -55.39 -27.73
C ALA A 618 1.48 -56.13 -27.81
N GLU A 619 0.47 -55.70 -27.04
CA GLU A 619 -0.90 -56.24 -27.11
C GLU A 619 -1.55 -55.95 -28.47
N GLU A 620 -1.39 -54.74 -29.01
CA GLU A 620 -1.86 -54.35 -30.34
C GLU A 620 -1.27 -55.25 -31.43
N ARG A 621 0.04 -55.52 -31.38
CA ARG A 621 0.71 -56.44 -32.31
C ARG A 621 0.16 -57.85 -32.18
N LEU A 622 0.04 -58.38 -30.97
CA LEU A 622 -0.48 -59.72 -30.73
C LEU A 622 -1.93 -59.89 -31.25
N ILE A 623 -2.81 -58.91 -31.01
CA ILE A 623 -4.19 -58.93 -31.53
C ILE A 623 -4.21 -58.83 -33.05
N ARG A 624 -3.33 -58.01 -33.63
CA ARG A 624 -3.22 -57.88 -35.08
C ARG A 624 -2.73 -59.16 -35.74
N ASP A 625 -1.70 -59.78 -35.20
CA ASP A 625 -1.15 -61.05 -35.69
C ASP A 625 -2.21 -62.16 -35.58
N MET A 626 -2.99 -62.20 -34.49
CA MET A 626 -4.13 -63.12 -34.36
C MET A 626 -5.23 -62.85 -35.40
N LEU A 627 -5.56 -61.58 -35.69
CA LEU A 627 -6.58 -61.23 -36.68
C LEU A 627 -6.13 -61.57 -38.10
N ASP A 628 -4.87 -61.29 -38.45
CA ASP A 628 -4.26 -61.67 -39.72
C ASP A 628 -4.25 -63.20 -39.88
N GLY A 629 -3.90 -63.92 -38.80
CA GLY A 629 -3.97 -65.37 -38.75
C GLY A 629 -5.40 -65.91 -38.94
N MET A 630 -6.41 -65.18 -38.44
CA MET A 630 -7.82 -65.54 -38.61
C MET A 630 -8.31 -65.27 -40.03
N GLU A 631 -7.71 -64.36 -40.78
CA GLU A 631 -8.06 -64.12 -42.18
C GLU A 631 -7.49 -65.20 -43.10
N HIS A 632 -6.29 -65.70 -42.79
CA HIS A 632 -5.55 -66.69 -43.59
C HIS A 632 -5.68 -68.14 -43.10
N ASN A 633 -6.56 -68.43 -42.12
CA ASN A 633 -6.76 -69.76 -41.52
C ASN A 633 -5.44 -70.36 -40.99
N ASN A 634 -4.66 -69.59 -40.22
CA ASN A 634 -3.36 -70.00 -39.70
C ASN A 634 -3.03 -69.29 -38.37
N VAL A 635 -4.03 -69.01 -37.55
CA VAL A 635 -3.90 -68.33 -36.23
C VAL A 635 -2.82 -68.95 -35.35
N TYR A 636 -2.74 -70.27 -35.35
CA TYR A 636 -1.81 -71.02 -34.52
C TYR A 636 -0.50 -71.35 -35.23
N LEU A 637 -0.23 -70.84 -36.43
CA LEU A 637 1.00 -71.12 -37.17
C LEU A 637 1.78 -69.82 -37.43
N PRO A 638 3.09 -69.77 -37.13
CA PRO A 638 3.91 -68.62 -37.50
C PRO A 638 4.00 -68.46 -39.04
N ASN A 639 3.71 -67.28 -39.58
CA ASN A 639 3.82 -67.04 -41.03
C ASN A 639 5.20 -67.38 -41.61
N SER A 640 6.27 -67.21 -40.82
CA SER A 640 7.62 -67.57 -41.24
C SER A 640 7.75 -69.04 -41.68
N ILE A 641 7.06 -69.98 -41.02
CA ILE A 641 7.14 -71.40 -41.41
C ILE A 641 6.40 -71.66 -42.73
N LEU A 642 5.34 -70.91 -42.99
CA LEU A 642 4.56 -71.02 -44.21
C LEU A 642 5.34 -70.46 -45.40
N GLU A 643 6.00 -69.31 -45.21
CA GLU A 643 6.96 -68.74 -46.16
C GLU A 643 8.10 -69.74 -46.46
N CYS A 644 8.68 -70.36 -45.42
CA CYS A 644 9.71 -71.41 -45.54
C CYS A 644 9.20 -72.61 -46.42
N LEU A 645 7.90 -72.96 -46.39
CA LEU A 645 7.30 -74.03 -47.22
C LEU A 645 6.96 -73.58 -48.64
N GLU A 646 6.50 -72.34 -48.81
CA GLU A 646 6.19 -71.74 -50.12
C GLU A 646 7.45 -71.54 -50.95
N GLU A 647 8.55 -71.06 -50.35
CA GLU A 647 9.85 -70.90 -51.02
C GLU A 647 10.43 -72.23 -51.50
N ALA A 648 10.12 -73.31 -50.79
CA ALA A 648 10.53 -74.68 -51.11
C ALA A 648 9.60 -75.38 -52.12
N ASP A 649 8.55 -74.71 -52.60
CA ASP A 649 7.53 -75.24 -53.52
C ASP A 649 6.90 -76.55 -53.01
N VAL A 650 6.68 -76.65 -51.69
CA VAL A 650 6.02 -77.80 -51.06
C VAL A 650 4.53 -77.52 -50.95
N PRO A 651 3.65 -78.32 -51.60
CA PRO A 651 2.21 -78.15 -51.46
C PRO A 651 1.80 -78.53 -50.03
N TYR A 652 1.16 -77.60 -49.34
CA TYR A 652 0.67 -77.79 -47.98
C TYR A 652 -0.76 -77.26 -47.82
N GLU A 653 -1.46 -77.75 -46.81
CA GLU A 653 -2.73 -77.20 -46.32
C GLU A 653 -2.57 -76.99 -44.81
N THR A 654 -2.98 -75.85 -44.26
CA THR A 654 -2.96 -75.69 -42.80
C THR A 654 -4.06 -76.54 -42.19
N GLY A 655 -3.84 -77.09 -41.00
CA GLY A 655 -4.87 -77.89 -40.33
C GLY A 655 -6.12 -77.05 -39.99
N GLU A 656 -5.96 -75.74 -39.78
CA GLU A 656 -7.07 -74.79 -39.70
C GLU A 656 -7.85 -74.67 -41.02
N ASP A 657 -7.19 -74.52 -42.18
CA ASP A 657 -7.86 -74.42 -43.48
C ASP A 657 -8.61 -75.71 -43.83
N TYR A 658 -7.97 -76.86 -43.62
CA TYR A 658 -8.60 -78.17 -43.78
C TYR A 658 -9.86 -78.32 -42.91
N LEU A 659 -9.78 -77.94 -41.62
CA LEU A 659 -10.93 -77.98 -40.72
C LEU A 659 -12.04 -77.03 -41.19
N GLN A 660 -11.70 -75.86 -41.72
CA GLN A 660 -12.66 -74.86 -42.20
C GLN A 660 -13.39 -75.27 -43.48
N ASN A 661 -12.80 -76.14 -44.29
CA ASN A 661 -13.40 -76.71 -45.51
C ASN A 661 -14.39 -77.88 -45.23
N LEU A 662 -14.47 -78.36 -43.98
CA LEU A 662 -15.38 -79.44 -43.56
C LEU A 662 -16.71 -78.93 -42.97
N GLU A 663 -17.75 -79.77 -43.05
CA GLU A 663 -19.04 -79.53 -42.38
C GLU A 663 -18.89 -79.43 -40.85
N GLN A 664 -19.65 -78.56 -40.20
CA GLN A 664 -19.48 -78.19 -38.79
C GLN A 664 -19.51 -79.38 -37.82
N GLN A 665 -20.39 -80.37 -38.04
CA GLN A 665 -20.45 -81.58 -37.21
C GLN A 665 -19.15 -82.40 -37.33
N ARG A 666 -18.68 -82.60 -38.56
CA ARG A 666 -17.47 -83.37 -38.86
C ARG A 666 -16.20 -82.68 -38.39
N ARG A 667 -16.16 -81.34 -38.45
CA ARG A 667 -15.08 -80.51 -37.92
C ARG A 667 -14.90 -80.69 -36.41
N MET A 668 -16.00 -80.61 -35.66
CA MET A 668 -15.97 -80.78 -34.20
C MET A 668 -15.59 -82.21 -33.81
N GLU A 669 -16.09 -83.22 -34.54
CA GLU A 669 -15.68 -84.61 -34.34
C GLU A 669 -14.18 -84.83 -34.56
N ILE A 670 -13.58 -84.20 -35.58
CA ILE A 670 -12.14 -84.31 -35.84
C ILE A 670 -11.33 -83.56 -34.79
N LEU A 671 -11.78 -82.38 -34.33
CA LEU A 671 -11.12 -81.65 -33.25
C LEU A 671 -11.18 -82.38 -31.91
N ASP A 672 -12.27 -83.10 -31.62
CA ASP A 672 -12.36 -83.94 -30.41
C ASP A 672 -11.48 -85.19 -30.50
N ARG A 673 -11.24 -85.71 -31.72
CA ARG A 673 -10.36 -86.85 -31.97
C ARG A 673 -8.89 -86.48 -32.05
N ASN A 674 -8.55 -85.33 -32.63
CA ASN A 674 -7.19 -84.86 -32.82
C ASN A 674 -7.11 -83.31 -32.73
N PRO A 675 -7.06 -82.74 -31.52
CA PRO A 675 -6.97 -81.29 -31.33
C PRO A 675 -5.61 -80.70 -31.74
N LEU A 676 -4.57 -81.52 -31.95
CA LEU A 676 -3.27 -81.06 -32.47
C LEU A 676 -3.35 -80.60 -33.93
N LEU A 677 -4.38 -81.04 -34.67
CA LEU A 677 -4.58 -80.65 -36.05
C LEU A 677 -4.73 -79.13 -36.21
N ALA A 678 -5.38 -78.45 -35.26
CA ALA A 678 -5.51 -76.99 -35.27
C ALA A 678 -4.18 -76.24 -35.23
N PHE A 679 -3.08 -76.90 -34.82
CA PHE A 679 -1.75 -76.31 -34.70
C PHE A 679 -0.79 -76.80 -35.79
N GLY A 680 -1.27 -77.64 -36.72
CA GLY A 680 -0.41 -78.42 -37.61
C GLY A 680 -0.55 -78.11 -39.09
N ILE A 681 0.37 -78.68 -39.87
CA ILE A 681 0.44 -78.54 -41.33
C ILE A 681 0.20 -79.92 -41.96
N LEU A 682 -0.64 -79.95 -42.98
CA LEU A 682 -0.94 -81.14 -43.78
C LEU A 682 -0.11 -81.13 -45.05
N VAL A 683 0.61 -82.22 -45.30
CA VAL A 683 1.48 -82.39 -46.47
C VAL A 683 1.16 -83.73 -47.15
N PRO A 684 1.15 -83.80 -48.50
CA PRO A 684 1.01 -85.08 -49.20
C PRO A 684 2.10 -86.08 -48.81
N THR A 685 1.75 -87.37 -48.71
CA THR A 685 2.69 -88.42 -48.28
C THR A 685 3.94 -88.52 -49.18
N GLU A 686 3.81 -88.16 -50.47
CA GLU A 686 4.91 -88.14 -51.43
C GLU A 686 5.93 -87.02 -51.17
N GLU A 687 5.49 -85.95 -50.49
CA GLU A 687 6.24 -84.71 -50.26
C GLU A 687 6.92 -84.66 -48.88
N TRP A 688 6.66 -85.63 -48.01
CA TRP A 688 7.24 -85.71 -46.65
C TRP A 688 8.77 -85.61 -46.65
N LYS A 689 9.43 -86.26 -47.62
CA LYS A 689 10.89 -86.26 -47.72
C LYS A 689 11.46 -84.88 -48.05
N LYS A 690 10.71 -84.02 -48.73
CA LYS A 690 11.18 -82.66 -49.05
C LYS A 690 11.26 -81.79 -47.80
N LEU A 691 10.43 -82.03 -46.78
CA LEU A 691 10.49 -81.30 -45.50
C LEU A 691 11.85 -81.48 -44.78
N GLU A 692 12.50 -82.63 -44.96
CA GLU A 692 13.82 -82.91 -44.38
C GLU A 692 14.95 -82.15 -45.11
N GLU A 693 14.69 -81.65 -46.33
CA GLU A 693 15.65 -80.96 -47.19
C GLU A 693 15.54 -79.42 -47.12
N ILE A 694 14.51 -78.87 -46.46
CA ILE A 694 14.28 -77.42 -46.32
C ILE A 694 15.24 -76.80 -45.30
N SER A 695 15.80 -75.63 -45.64
CA SER A 695 16.54 -74.82 -44.68
C SER A 695 15.59 -73.95 -43.86
N TYR A 696 15.55 -74.17 -42.54
CA TYR A 696 14.78 -73.35 -41.60
C TYR A 696 15.62 -72.23 -40.97
N GLU A 697 16.72 -71.82 -41.60
CA GLU A 697 17.56 -70.71 -41.11
C GLU A 697 16.78 -69.40 -41.10
N GLY A 698 16.57 -68.82 -39.91
CA GLY A 698 15.75 -67.61 -39.72
C GLY A 698 14.31 -67.88 -39.24
N CYS A 699 13.83 -69.12 -39.34
CA CYS A 699 12.52 -69.56 -38.86
C CYS A 699 12.57 -69.79 -37.31
N MET A 700 12.34 -68.74 -36.48
CA MET A 700 12.30 -68.85 -35.01
C MET A 700 10.94 -69.36 -34.49
N LEU A 701 10.83 -70.67 -34.25
CA LEU A 701 9.60 -71.28 -33.75
C LEU A 701 9.45 -71.13 -32.23
N ARG A 702 8.37 -70.48 -31.79
CA ARG A 702 8.00 -70.35 -30.37
C ARG A 702 7.24 -71.56 -29.81
N GLN A 703 6.84 -72.48 -30.69
CA GLN A 703 6.09 -73.69 -30.37
C GLN A 703 6.47 -74.82 -31.34
N LEU A 704 6.22 -76.08 -30.94
CA LEU A 704 6.37 -77.23 -31.82
C LEU A 704 5.18 -77.30 -32.78
N ILE A 705 5.46 -77.49 -34.07
CA ILE A 705 4.44 -77.59 -35.12
C ILE A 705 4.28 -79.05 -35.51
N PRO A 706 3.12 -79.68 -35.25
CA PRO A 706 2.85 -81.02 -35.73
C PRO A 706 2.66 -81.00 -37.26
N VAL A 707 3.24 -81.96 -37.96
CA VAL A 707 3.04 -82.17 -39.39
C VAL A 707 2.33 -83.50 -39.58
N PHE A 708 1.29 -83.50 -40.40
CA PHE A 708 0.45 -84.67 -40.66
C PHE A 708 0.42 -84.98 -42.14
N THR A 709 0.32 -86.26 -42.49
CA THR A 709 -0.10 -86.68 -43.83
C THR A 709 -1.60 -86.97 -43.86
N TYR A 710 -2.22 -86.86 -45.03
CA TYR A 710 -3.67 -87.14 -45.19
C TYR A 710 -4.06 -88.56 -44.79
N GLN A 711 -3.13 -89.52 -44.79
CA GLN A 711 -3.38 -90.91 -44.36
C GLN A 711 -3.45 -91.05 -42.83
N GLU A 712 -2.68 -90.24 -42.10
CA GLU A 712 -2.58 -90.27 -40.63
C GLU A 712 -3.78 -89.60 -39.94
N LEU A 713 -4.55 -88.78 -40.67
CA LEU A 713 -5.82 -88.21 -40.17
C LEU A 713 -6.89 -89.25 -39.83
N ALA A 714 -6.76 -90.49 -40.34
CA ALA A 714 -7.69 -91.58 -40.08
C ALA A 714 -7.36 -92.39 -38.80
N GLU A 715 -6.18 -92.17 -38.20
CA GLU A 715 -5.76 -92.86 -36.98
C GLU A 715 -6.32 -92.16 -35.74
N ASN A 716 -6.95 -92.91 -34.84
CA ASN A 716 -7.56 -92.34 -33.62
C ASN A 716 -6.47 -92.01 -32.59
N CYS A 717 -6.46 -90.78 -32.08
CA CYS A 717 -5.68 -90.44 -30.87
C CYS A 717 -6.40 -91.05 -29.64
N PRO A 718 -5.73 -91.91 -28.85
CA PRO A 718 -6.35 -92.53 -27.69
C PRO A 718 -6.39 -91.52 -26.52
N GLU A 719 -7.59 -91.29 -26.01
CA GLU A 719 -7.99 -90.40 -24.90
C GLU A 719 -8.45 -88.99 -25.33
N GLY A 720 -9.79 -88.79 -25.33
CA GLY A 720 -10.45 -87.55 -25.71
C GLY A 720 -10.36 -86.49 -24.61
N GLY A 721 -9.61 -85.42 -24.89
CA GLY A 721 -9.41 -84.24 -24.06
C GLY A 721 -8.37 -83.30 -24.70
N PRO A 722 -8.05 -82.14 -24.09
CA PRO A 722 -7.04 -81.22 -24.62
C PRO A 722 -5.60 -81.78 -24.53
N VAL A 723 -5.39 -82.95 -23.94
CA VAL A 723 -4.10 -83.64 -23.84
C VAL A 723 -4.12 -84.86 -24.74
N CYS A 724 -3.34 -84.83 -25.82
CA CYS A 724 -3.18 -85.95 -26.76
C CYS A 724 -1.98 -86.81 -26.39
N ARG A 725 -2.11 -88.13 -26.47
CA ARG A 725 -0.98 -89.05 -26.27
C ARG A 725 -0.96 -90.14 -27.33
N TYR A 726 0.13 -90.20 -28.11
CA TYR A 726 0.36 -91.29 -29.05
C TYR A 726 0.89 -92.53 -28.31
N GLU A 727 0.52 -93.73 -28.77
CA GLU A 727 0.70 -95.02 -28.06
C GLU A 727 2.14 -95.29 -27.57
N LYS A 728 3.16 -94.67 -28.18
CA LYS A 728 4.57 -94.70 -27.74
C LYS A 728 5.27 -93.34 -27.88
N GLY A 729 4.69 -92.26 -27.35
CA GLY A 729 5.28 -90.91 -27.41
C GLY A 729 5.00 -90.02 -26.19
N PRO A 730 5.61 -88.82 -26.12
CA PRO A 730 5.25 -87.79 -25.15
C PRO A 730 3.80 -87.32 -25.37
N GLY A 731 3.13 -86.89 -24.29
CA GLY A 731 1.83 -86.26 -24.38
C GLY A 731 1.96 -84.79 -24.79
N PHE A 732 1.03 -84.29 -25.59
CA PHE A 732 0.97 -82.89 -26.04
C PHE A 732 -0.31 -82.23 -25.54
N LEU A 733 -0.21 -81.00 -25.06
CA LEU A 733 -1.36 -80.18 -24.71
C LEU A 733 -1.74 -79.29 -25.90
N ALA A 734 -2.93 -79.50 -26.44
CA ALA A 734 -3.50 -78.73 -27.53
C ALA A 734 -4.78 -78.05 -27.04
N ALA A 735 -4.68 -76.75 -26.73
CA ALA A 735 -5.80 -75.94 -26.28
C ALA A 735 -6.14 -74.90 -27.34
N CYS A 736 -6.93 -75.31 -28.34
CA CYS A 736 -7.45 -74.39 -29.35
C CYS A 736 -8.81 -73.81 -28.93
N ASP A 737 -9.03 -72.54 -29.24
CA ASP A 737 -10.32 -71.89 -29.04
C ASP A 737 -11.36 -72.44 -30.04
N ARG A 738 -12.39 -73.12 -29.51
CA ARG A 738 -13.44 -73.76 -30.33
C ARG A 738 -14.33 -72.73 -31.03
N GLU A 739 -14.41 -71.50 -30.52
CA GLU A 739 -15.21 -70.42 -31.13
C GLU A 739 -14.67 -70.03 -32.52
N LEU A 740 -13.37 -70.26 -32.80
CA LEU A 740 -12.73 -70.02 -34.10
C LEU A 740 -13.24 -70.97 -35.19
N PHE A 741 -13.70 -72.16 -34.80
CA PHE A 741 -14.08 -73.23 -35.73
C PHE A 741 -15.60 -73.33 -35.93
N ASP A 742 -16.41 -72.53 -35.23
CA ASP A 742 -17.85 -72.37 -35.50
C ASP A 742 -18.06 -71.17 -36.44
N SER A 743 -18.71 -71.38 -37.58
CA SER A 743 -18.88 -70.34 -38.62
C SER A 743 -19.67 -69.11 -38.16
N SER A 744 -20.58 -69.27 -37.19
CA SER A 744 -21.37 -68.18 -36.62
C SER A 744 -20.62 -67.45 -35.51
N GLN A 745 -19.92 -68.20 -34.64
CA GLN A 745 -19.16 -67.64 -33.52
C GLN A 745 -17.85 -67.00 -33.98
N ARG A 746 -17.21 -67.53 -35.03
CA ARG A 746 -15.97 -66.98 -35.62
C ARG A 746 -16.12 -65.53 -36.04
N LYS A 747 -17.22 -65.16 -36.71
CA LYS A 747 -17.49 -63.76 -37.09
C LYS A 747 -17.67 -62.86 -35.87
N ALA A 748 -18.37 -63.35 -34.84
CA ALA A 748 -18.54 -62.62 -33.58
C ALA A 748 -17.21 -62.46 -32.82
N TYR A 749 -16.36 -63.50 -32.84
CA TYR A 749 -15.03 -63.50 -32.22
C TYR A 749 -14.09 -62.52 -32.92
N ILE A 750 -14.03 -62.52 -34.26
CA ILE A 750 -13.27 -61.54 -35.05
C ILE A 750 -13.75 -60.12 -34.74
N ALA A 751 -15.06 -59.86 -34.73
CA ALA A 751 -15.60 -58.54 -34.39
C ALA A 751 -15.22 -58.12 -32.96
N ARG A 752 -15.22 -59.04 -32.00
CA ARG A 752 -14.78 -58.79 -30.62
C ARG A 752 -13.29 -58.44 -30.55
N LYS A 753 -12.44 -59.15 -31.31
CA LYS A 753 -10.99 -58.89 -31.40
C LYS A 753 -10.67 -57.59 -32.13
N GLN A 754 -11.40 -57.25 -33.19
CA GLN A 754 -11.30 -55.95 -33.87
C GLN A 754 -11.70 -54.79 -32.95
N LYS A 755 -12.74 -54.97 -32.13
CA LYS A 755 -13.09 -54.00 -31.09
C LYS A 755 -12.00 -53.89 -30.01
N GLN A 756 -11.45 -55.02 -29.55
CA GLN A 756 -10.31 -54.98 -28.64
C GLN A 756 -9.11 -54.24 -29.25
N LEU A 757 -8.84 -54.40 -30.55
CA LEU A 757 -7.79 -53.67 -31.26
C LEU A 757 -8.06 -52.16 -31.30
N SER A 758 -9.30 -51.73 -31.58
CA SER A 758 -9.64 -50.29 -31.54
C SER A 758 -9.48 -49.72 -30.14
N ASP A 759 -9.95 -50.44 -29.11
CA ASP A 759 -9.84 -50.01 -27.72
C ASP A 759 -8.35 -49.90 -27.28
N CYS A 760 -7.49 -50.84 -27.70
CA CYS A 760 -6.04 -50.77 -27.46
C CYS A 760 -5.41 -49.55 -28.14
N ARG A 761 -5.79 -49.24 -29.39
CA ARG A 761 -5.29 -48.06 -30.12
C ARG A 761 -5.70 -46.76 -29.46
N GLU A 762 -6.94 -46.67 -28.97
CA GLU A 762 -7.42 -45.49 -28.23
C GLU A 762 -6.66 -45.32 -26.92
N ARG A 763 -6.48 -46.39 -26.13
CA ARG A 763 -5.68 -46.33 -24.89
C ARG A 763 -4.23 -45.93 -25.18
N ARG A 764 -3.61 -46.51 -26.20
CA ARG A 764 -2.25 -46.14 -26.63
C ARG A 764 -2.15 -44.65 -27.00
N SER A 765 -3.08 -44.14 -27.81
CA SER A 765 -3.12 -42.72 -28.18
C SER A 765 -3.29 -41.82 -26.96
N HIS A 766 -4.16 -42.20 -26.02
CA HIS A 766 -4.31 -41.49 -24.74
C HIS A 766 -3.00 -41.46 -23.94
N TRP A 767 -2.28 -42.58 -23.85
CA TRP A 767 -1.00 -42.63 -23.15
C TRP A 767 0.12 -41.85 -23.86
N GLU A 768 0.14 -41.83 -25.20
CA GLU A 768 1.06 -41.02 -26.00
C GLU A 768 0.83 -39.51 -25.75
N GLN A 769 -0.44 -39.05 -25.73
CA GLN A 769 -0.77 -37.65 -25.41
C GLN A 769 -0.36 -37.27 -23.99
N GLU A 770 -0.56 -38.16 -23.02
CA GLU A 770 -0.17 -37.91 -21.62
C GLU A 770 1.36 -37.88 -21.46
N GLN A 771 2.09 -38.66 -22.26
CA GLN A 771 3.54 -38.58 -22.33
C GLN A 771 4.03 -37.24 -22.88
N ASP A 772 3.38 -36.70 -23.92
CA ASP A 772 3.72 -35.38 -24.47
C ASP A 772 3.51 -34.27 -23.42
N ARG A 773 2.42 -34.34 -22.65
CA ARG A 773 2.16 -33.42 -21.53
C ARG A 773 3.23 -33.52 -20.45
N LEU A 774 3.69 -34.73 -20.12
CA LEU A 774 4.79 -34.92 -19.16
C LEU A 774 6.10 -34.30 -19.65
N TYR A 775 6.42 -34.37 -20.94
CA TYR A 775 7.60 -33.68 -21.49
C TYR A 775 7.45 -32.16 -21.45
N GLN A 776 6.26 -31.65 -21.77
CA GLN A 776 5.98 -30.21 -21.65
C GLN A 776 6.11 -29.76 -20.19
N GLY A 777 5.56 -30.51 -19.25
CA GLY A 777 5.68 -30.24 -17.82
C GLY A 777 7.14 -30.25 -17.35
N LYS A 778 7.94 -31.23 -17.80
CA LYS A 778 9.39 -31.28 -17.53
C LYS A 778 10.10 -30.02 -18.06
N ASN A 779 9.82 -29.60 -19.29
CA ASN A 779 10.47 -28.43 -19.89
C ASN A 779 10.11 -27.12 -19.16
N VAL A 780 8.88 -26.99 -18.67
CA VAL A 780 8.47 -25.82 -17.88
C VAL A 780 9.22 -25.78 -16.55
N LEU A 781 9.33 -26.91 -15.85
CA LEU A 781 10.11 -27.01 -14.62
C LEU A 781 11.61 -26.72 -14.86
N GLU A 782 12.15 -27.11 -16.02
CA GLU A 782 13.53 -26.77 -16.43
C GLU A 782 13.72 -25.28 -16.71
N SER A 783 12.69 -24.61 -17.22
CA SER A 783 12.74 -23.19 -17.54
C SER A 783 12.66 -22.27 -16.32
N PHE A 784 12.31 -22.79 -15.15
CA PHE A 784 12.20 -22.02 -13.91
C PHE A 784 13.59 -21.53 -13.46
N ALA A 785 13.92 -20.27 -13.76
CA ALA A 785 15.26 -19.70 -13.61
C ALA A 785 15.63 -19.24 -12.19
N TYR A 786 14.70 -19.29 -11.23
CA TYR A 786 14.82 -18.59 -9.96
C TYR A 786 15.33 -19.48 -8.81
N GLU A 787 16.06 -18.87 -7.88
CA GLU A 787 16.57 -19.53 -6.68
C GLU A 787 15.65 -19.31 -5.47
N LYS A 788 15.83 -20.12 -4.43
CA LYS A 788 15.07 -19.98 -3.18
C LYS A 788 15.41 -18.64 -2.51
N GLY A 789 14.38 -17.83 -2.23
CA GLY A 789 14.54 -16.48 -1.67
C GLY A 789 14.52 -15.35 -2.72
N THR A 790 14.36 -15.67 -4.01
CA THR A 790 14.26 -14.63 -5.06
C THR A 790 13.01 -13.76 -4.88
N GLY A 791 11.87 -14.37 -4.54
CA GLY A 791 10.63 -13.65 -4.23
C GLY A 791 10.79 -12.69 -3.05
N GLU A 792 11.35 -13.17 -1.92
CA GLU A 792 11.65 -12.34 -0.75
C GLU A 792 12.61 -11.20 -1.08
N SER A 793 13.61 -11.43 -1.94
CA SER A 793 14.54 -10.38 -2.36
C SER A 793 13.85 -9.28 -3.17
N ILE A 794 12.92 -9.63 -4.06
CA ILE A 794 12.16 -8.67 -4.86
C ILE A 794 11.19 -7.89 -3.94
N GLU A 795 10.51 -8.57 -3.02
CA GLU A 795 9.60 -7.94 -2.07
C GLU A 795 10.32 -6.98 -1.11
N ASN A 796 11.47 -7.39 -0.56
CA ASN A 796 12.30 -6.53 0.28
C ASN A 796 12.77 -5.27 -0.46
N LYS A 797 13.16 -5.41 -1.72
CA LYS A 797 13.57 -4.26 -2.54
C LYS A 797 12.39 -3.35 -2.87
N MET A 798 11.22 -3.92 -3.15
CA MET A 798 9.98 -3.16 -3.31
C MET A 798 9.61 -2.39 -2.05
N GLU A 799 9.77 -2.98 -0.88
CA GLU A 799 9.45 -2.32 0.39
C GLU A 799 10.43 -1.16 0.69
N GLN A 800 11.72 -1.34 0.41
CA GLN A 800 12.70 -0.25 0.48
C GLN A 800 12.36 0.91 -0.47
N LEU A 801 11.93 0.61 -1.70
CA LEU A 801 11.50 1.62 -2.66
C LEU A 801 10.24 2.35 -2.17
N LYS A 802 9.25 1.66 -1.60
CA LYS A 802 8.05 2.30 -1.02
C LYS A 802 8.40 3.23 0.13
N GLN A 803 9.27 2.81 1.04
CA GLN A 803 9.73 3.66 2.15
C GLN A 803 10.42 4.92 1.61
N ARG A 804 11.32 4.76 0.63
CA ARG A 804 12.00 5.90 0.01
C ARG A 804 11.04 6.85 -0.71
N ARG A 805 9.98 6.31 -1.32
CA ARG A 805 8.92 7.12 -1.94
C ARG A 805 8.18 7.96 -0.91
N GLN A 806 7.80 7.37 0.22
CA GLN A 806 7.11 8.08 1.31
C GLN A 806 7.96 9.22 1.85
N GLU A 807 9.26 8.99 2.07
CA GLU A 807 10.20 10.04 2.51
C GLU A 807 10.24 11.22 1.52
N LEU A 808 10.31 10.94 0.21
CA LEU A 808 10.35 11.98 -0.83
C LEU A 808 9.00 12.70 -1.00
N GLU A 809 7.88 12.00 -0.86
CA GLU A 809 6.54 12.61 -0.88
C GLU A 809 6.34 13.54 0.32
N GLU A 810 6.81 13.16 1.51
CA GLU A 810 6.78 14.01 2.71
C GLU A 810 7.67 15.24 2.55
N GLN A 811 8.88 15.08 2.01
CA GLN A 811 9.75 16.20 1.66
C GLN A 811 9.09 17.16 0.66
N SER A 812 8.42 16.63 -0.37
CA SER A 812 7.70 17.44 -1.36
C SER A 812 6.56 18.23 -0.72
N ARG A 813 5.78 17.63 0.19
CA ARG A 813 4.70 18.33 0.92
C ARG A 813 5.24 19.45 1.80
N ASN A 814 6.30 19.17 2.57
CA ASN A 814 6.94 20.18 3.42
C ASN A 814 7.47 21.36 2.60
N LEU A 815 8.06 21.08 1.43
CA LEU A 815 8.51 22.12 0.50
C LEU A 815 7.33 22.93 -0.03
N GLU A 816 6.22 22.31 -0.41
CA GLU A 816 5.01 23.00 -0.89
C GLU A 816 4.40 23.94 0.16
N GLU A 817 4.27 23.49 1.41
CA GLU A 817 3.79 24.32 2.51
C GLU A 817 4.72 25.50 2.77
N SER A 818 6.02 25.24 2.86
CA SER A 818 7.00 26.31 3.06
C SER A 818 6.97 27.34 1.92
N ARG A 819 6.74 26.91 0.68
CA ARG A 819 6.66 27.80 -0.49
C ARG A 819 5.38 28.64 -0.49
N LYS A 820 4.25 28.09 -0.02
CA LYS A 820 3.01 28.87 0.20
C LYS A 820 3.26 30.01 1.20
N THR A 821 3.88 29.72 2.34
CA THR A 821 4.17 30.75 3.36
C THR A 821 5.10 31.85 2.83
N VAL A 822 6.11 31.49 2.01
CA VAL A 822 7.02 32.45 1.38
C VAL A 822 6.28 33.33 0.37
N LYS A 823 5.39 32.76 -0.45
CA LYS A 823 4.57 33.51 -1.42
C LYS A 823 3.61 34.49 -0.74
N GLU A 824 2.89 34.04 0.29
CA GLU A 824 2.00 34.91 1.08
C GLU A 824 2.78 36.09 1.66
N ARG A 825 3.98 35.85 2.21
CA ARG A 825 4.83 36.93 2.73
C ARG A 825 5.31 37.88 1.63
N LEU A 826 5.72 37.36 0.47
CA LEU A 826 6.09 38.17 -0.68
C LEU A 826 4.94 39.06 -1.19
N GLU A 827 3.71 38.55 -1.20
CA GLU A 827 2.51 39.34 -1.51
C GLU A 827 2.30 40.47 -0.49
N THR A 828 2.41 40.19 0.81
CA THR A 828 2.29 41.26 1.83
C THR A 828 3.36 42.34 1.68
N LEU A 829 4.61 41.96 1.38
CA LEU A 829 5.69 42.93 1.15
C LEU A 829 5.49 43.73 -0.14
N ARG A 830 4.93 43.10 -1.19
CA ARG A 830 4.60 43.78 -2.45
C ARG A 830 3.60 44.92 -2.23
N ASP A 831 2.65 44.75 -1.33
CA ASP A 831 1.65 45.78 -1.01
C ASP A 831 2.20 46.83 -0.02
N GLN A 832 3.09 46.44 0.89
CA GLN A 832 3.67 47.35 1.90
C GLN A 832 4.76 48.27 1.36
N ILE A 833 5.64 47.78 0.47
CA ILE A 833 6.80 48.54 -0.03
C ILE A 833 6.40 49.87 -0.70
N PRO A 834 5.38 49.94 -1.59
CA PRO A 834 4.95 51.20 -2.20
C PRO A 834 4.51 52.24 -1.17
N GLY A 835 3.80 51.82 -0.12
CA GLY A 835 3.38 52.69 0.98
C GLY A 835 4.58 53.23 1.76
N LEU A 836 5.53 52.36 2.09
CA LEU A 836 6.78 52.76 2.77
C LEU A 836 7.63 53.70 1.90
N GLU A 837 7.75 53.44 0.60
CA GLU A 837 8.44 54.33 -0.33
C GLU A 837 7.77 55.70 -0.43
N GLN A 838 6.44 55.76 -0.39
CA GLN A 838 5.71 57.02 -0.37
C GLN A 838 5.97 57.78 0.94
N THR A 839 5.88 57.12 2.09
CA THR A 839 6.17 57.76 3.39
C THR A 839 7.60 58.28 3.49
N TRP A 840 8.58 57.54 2.94
CA TRP A 840 9.97 58.00 2.86
C TRP A 840 10.13 59.20 1.94
N LYS A 841 9.50 59.21 0.75
CA LYS A 841 9.52 60.36 -0.17
C LYS A 841 8.88 61.60 0.46
N GLU A 842 7.78 61.44 1.18
CA GLU A 842 7.12 62.53 1.90
C GLU A 842 8.01 63.07 3.03
N ALA A 843 8.64 62.20 3.83
CA ALA A 843 9.57 62.60 4.88
C ALA A 843 10.82 63.31 4.32
N ALA A 844 11.40 62.79 3.24
CA ALA A 844 12.53 63.40 2.54
C ALA A 844 12.15 64.75 1.91
N GLY A 845 10.93 64.87 1.37
CA GLY A 845 10.37 66.12 0.86
C GLY A 845 10.26 67.18 1.97
N ARG A 846 9.70 66.81 3.13
CA ARG A 846 9.60 67.72 4.29
C ARG A 846 10.98 68.19 4.79
N GLU A 847 11.98 67.30 4.84
CA GLU A 847 13.36 67.68 5.20
C GLU A 847 13.95 68.68 4.19
N SER A 848 13.77 68.44 2.89
CA SER A 848 14.26 69.33 1.83
C SER A 848 13.57 70.69 1.86
N ASP A 849 12.24 70.71 1.95
CA ASP A 849 11.44 71.94 2.01
C ASP A 849 11.83 72.78 3.23
N PHE A 850 12.09 72.15 4.37
CA PHE A 850 12.56 72.83 5.58
C PHE A 850 13.99 73.36 5.45
N ALA A 851 14.88 72.62 4.78
CA ALA A 851 16.24 73.06 4.51
C ALA A 851 16.29 74.26 3.55
N ASP A 852 15.41 74.30 2.55
CA ASP A 852 15.29 75.42 1.62
C ASP A 852 14.65 76.64 2.31
N PHE A 853 13.64 76.45 3.16
CA PHE A 853 13.11 77.50 4.03
C PHE A 853 14.20 78.17 4.88
N LEU A 854 15.10 77.40 5.49
CA LEU A 854 16.19 77.95 6.30
C LEU A 854 17.21 78.75 5.48
N LYS A 855 17.35 78.47 4.18
CA LYS A 855 18.17 79.30 3.28
C LYS A 855 17.46 80.60 2.93
N GLU A 856 16.17 80.53 2.62
CA GLU A 856 15.35 81.71 2.32
C GLU A 856 15.19 82.62 3.54
N ASP A 857 15.09 82.09 4.76
CA ASP A 857 15.07 82.88 5.99
C ASP A 857 16.35 83.69 6.17
N ARG A 858 17.53 83.12 5.86
CA ARG A 858 18.79 83.89 5.89
C ARG A 858 18.78 85.07 4.93
N ILE A 859 18.27 84.85 3.72
CA ILE A 859 18.12 85.90 2.71
C ILE A 859 17.12 86.96 3.19
N CYS A 860 16.04 86.55 3.88
CA CYS A 860 15.08 87.47 4.48
C CYS A 860 15.73 88.33 5.60
N GLN A 861 16.56 87.74 6.45
CA GLN A 861 17.30 88.49 7.49
C GLN A 861 18.27 89.51 6.88
N GLU A 862 18.94 89.18 5.79
CA GLU A 862 19.78 90.12 5.02
C GLU A 862 18.95 91.24 4.42
N THR A 863 17.81 90.90 3.78
CA THR A 863 16.85 91.85 3.21
C THR A 863 16.32 92.83 4.27
N ARG A 864 16.12 92.36 5.50
CA ARG A 864 15.67 93.18 6.63
C ARG A 864 16.75 94.15 7.13
N ARG A 865 18.01 93.73 7.18
CA ARG A 865 19.14 94.63 7.49
C ARG A 865 19.31 95.69 6.41
N GLU A 866 19.19 95.30 5.14
CA GLU A 866 19.20 96.24 4.02
C GLU A 866 18.04 97.25 4.11
N LEU A 867 16.86 96.80 4.55
CA LEU A 867 15.71 97.68 4.79
C LEU A 867 16.04 98.71 5.87
N GLU A 868 16.59 98.30 7.00
CA GLU A 868 16.99 99.18 8.10
C GLU A 868 18.01 100.23 7.64
N GLU A 869 19.07 99.81 6.92
CA GLU A 869 20.07 100.72 6.36
C GLU A 869 19.49 101.71 5.34
N VAL A 870 18.61 101.27 4.44
CA VAL A 870 17.96 102.15 3.47
C VAL A 870 17.03 103.13 4.18
N THR A 871 16.41 102.73 5.28
CA THR A 871 15.54 103.59 6.08
C THR A 871 16.33 104.65 6.83
N GLU A 872 17.50 104.32 7.38
CA GLU A 872 18.43 105.27 7.99
C GLU A 872 18.99 106.26 6.95
N LYS A 873 19.49 105.77 5.81
CA LYS A 873 19.98 106.62 4.71
C LYS A 873 18.91 107.56 4.16
N LEU A 874 17.65 107.12 4.12
CA LEU A 874 16.51 107.94 3.73
C LEU A 874 16.19 109.02 4.78
N GLN A 875 16.33 108.72 6.07
CA GLN A 875 16.17 109.71 7.14
C GLN A 875 17.31 110.74 7.16
N GLU A 876 18.55 110.33 6.84
CA GLU A 876 19.68 111.24 6.69
C GLU A 876 19.55 112.14 5.47
N ALA A 877 19.15 111.60 4.31
CA ALA A 877 18.95 112.39 3.09
C ALA A 877 17.76 113.38 3.19
N GLN A 878 16.82 113.15 4.10
CA GLN A 878 15.68 114.04 4.38
C GLN A 878 15.99 115.17 5.36
N LYS A 879 17.06 115.05 6.16
CA LYS A 879 17.55 116.10 7.08
C LYS A 879 18.40 117.10 6.32
#